data_AF-A0A971FC05-F1
#
_entry.id   AF-A0A971FC05-F1
#
_cell.length_a   1.000
_cell.length_b   1.000
_cell.length_c   1.000
_cell.angle_alpha   90.00
_cell.angle_beta   90.00
_cell.angle_gamma   90.00
#
_symmetry.space_group_name_H-M   'P 1'
#
loop_
_entity.id
_entity.type
_entity.pdbx_description
1 polymer ?
#
loop_
_entity_poly.entity_id
_entity_poly.type
_entity_poly.pdbx_seq_one_letter_code
_entity_poly.pdbx_strand_id
1 'polypeptide(L)'
;MRRFVFVLAGLAALGAWGADDSWKLPLDVKEKALEQNARDRHNILGLYPSQVEISLDRGEPDYSTLGHCDIAHAVCWSSNYLAGCSFRYAFLKRTGAPADVVADAKRRADEVFEGIYRCQLVTGVRGLQARGYAFGHGESYEERVADTPRDIWYQGAGEFADLRWRGDPSHHNYSAATRGLGHYYDLAAEGPQKDRCREAIDALVGYWVDNDLNIWHIDRQRKTPILGFTDGRTLNMRVMMAISGAKIAHHATGNPKYQAMYEKLLAQYGVRGMKTLATEKNFDDAEHVLCHLENLFRIETDPELLAAYRVILDGIWANHRDDAQSLFTYIYYGAAPDAPGRDKALREALFSLQTWPTDTTLQPRMNSLRPDLQPPYPVYAAAWDNEYIWKGNLLQADGWTSRGITDLAVPAEDPLVVYALDQSGDIYQSRDGAATPAGWRPISLKLPSPARRISAGPRVRLVCALCAEGLYATLNGGALWRRLTLPDDAGAPEDAVFDPENPGVLWAKAENGVYRSAFRRAKDMGSRWEKVTAPGPFPVRGGDAAHSAAGHFKADPNGVLKSADGGQTWALKNAGLDIPRAGTVFAPATTGWVFAGTPAGLFLSKDTGETWQPAHLVLQFTYNTRREIGGAAYVDAYWRGRYYGFIDDTAATAPWKE
;
A
#
# COMPACT_ATOMS: atom_id res chain seq x y z
N MET A 1 -27.81 22.07 -36.46
CA MET A 1 -28.48 22.38 -35.18
C MET A 1 -29.32 21.15 -34.79
N ARG A 2 -29.08 20.57 -33.61
CA ARG A 2 -29.44 19.20 -33.14
C ARG A 2 -28.43 18.09 -33.50
N ARG A 3 -27.53 17.79 -32.55
CA ARG A 3 -27.06 16.45 -32.10
C ARG A 3 -25.82 16.65 -31.22
N PHE A 4 -26.01 16.97 -29.94
CA PHE A 4 -24.98 16.87 -28.88
C PHE A 4 -25.66 16.99 -27.52
N VAL A 5 -26.37 15.95 -27.10
CA VAL A 5 -26.76 15.71 -25.69
C VAL A 5 -26.90 14.19 -25.59
N PHE A 6 -25.89 13.49 -25.06
CA PHE A 6 -25.96 12.15 -24.44
C PHE A 6 -24.52 11.61 -24.23
N VAL A 7 -23.78 12.12 -23.23
CA VAL A 7 -22.64 11.41 -22.60
C VAL A 7 -22.46 11.78 -21.11
N LEU A 8 -22.94 12.93 -20.63
CA LEU A 8 -22.62 13.41 -19.28
C LEU A 8 -23.47 12.86 -18.11
N ALA A 9 -24.32 11.85 -18.30
CA ALA A 9 -25.22 11.37 -17.23
C ALA A 9 -24.66 10.21 -16.37
N GLY A 10 -23.48 9.67 -16.67
CA GLY A 10 -22.93 8.51 -15.96
C GLY A 10 -21.99 8.80 -14.77
N LEU A 11 -21.46 10.03 -14.65
CA LEU A 11 -20.38 10.35 -13.70
C LEU A 11 -20.82 11.13 -12.46
N ALA A 12 -22.10 11.49 -12.35
CA ALA A 12 -22.60 12.35 -11.26
C ALA A 12 -23.27 11.61 -10.08
N ALA A 13 -23.18 10.27 -10.01
CA ALA A 13 -23.88 9.47 -8.99
C ALA A 13 -22.98 8.84 -7.91
N LEU A 14 -21.74 9.30 -7.73
CA LEU A 14 -20.86 8.85 -6.63
C LEU A 14 -20.98 9.70 -5.35
N GLY A 15 -21.99 10.57 -5.29
CA GLY A 15 -22.27 11.43 -4.15
C GLY A 15 -23.27 10.81 -3.16
N ALA A 16 -22.91 9.74 -2.48
CA ALA A 16 -23.49 9.30 -1.21
C ALA A 16 -22.61 8.17 -0.66
N TRP A 17 -22.31 8.18 0.64
CA TRP A 17 -21.60 7.09 1.31
C TRP A 17 -22.51 5.85 1.39
N GLY A 18 -22.68 5.16 0.26
CA GLY A 18 -23.13 3.77 0.20
C GLY A 18 -21.94 2.82 0.30
N ALA A 19 -22.20 1.54 0.50
CA ALA A 19 -21.18 0.50 0.28
C ALA A 19 -20.56 0.72 -1.11
N ASP A 20 -19.23 0.67 -1.21
CA ASP A 20 -18.55 0.72 -2.51
C ASP A 20 -18.97 -0.51 -3.31
N ASP A 21 -19.97 -0.34 -4.18
CA ASP A 21 -20.47 -1.36 -5.09
C ASP A 21 -19.77 -1.29 -6.45
N SER A 22 -18.69 -0.50 -6.59
CA SER A 22 -17.96 -0.38 -7.86
C SER A 22 -17.34 -1.69 -8.33
N TRP A 23 -17.07 -2.62 -7.40
CA TRP A 23 -16.63 -3.96 -7.75
C TRP A 23 -17.70 -4.79 -8.48
N LYS A 24 -19.00 -4.41 -8.43
CA LYS A 24 -20.06 -5.09 -9.19
C LYS A 24 -20.12 -4.70 -10.67
N LEU A 25 -19.40 -3.63 -11.06
CA LEU A 25 -19.40 -3.11 -12.42
C LEU A 25 -18.83 -4.15 -13.43
N PRO A 26 -19.23 -4.09 -14.70
CA PRO A 26 -18.58 -4.88 -15.75
C PRO A 26 -17.08 -4.60 -15.86
N LEU A 27 -16.31 -5.58 -16.33
CA LEU A 27 -14.85 -5.48 -16.39
C LEU A 27 -14.37 -4.33 -17.29
N ASP A 28 -15.05 -4.08 -18.41
CA ASP A 28 -14.70 -2.99 -19.33
C ASP A 28 -15.02 -1.60 -18.75
N VAL A 29 -16.07 -1.50 -17.92
CA VAL A 29 -16.40 -0.27 -17.20
C VAL A 29 -15.35 0.00 -16.13
N LYS A 30 -14.92 -1.03 -15.38
CA LYS A 30 -13.81 -0.91 -14.42
C LYS A 30 -12.51 -0.50 -15.09
N GLU A 31 -12.18 -1.09 -16.24
CA GLU A 31 -10.98 -0.73 -17.00
C GLU A 31 -10.96 0.76 -17.32
N LYS A 32 -12.06 1.30 -17.86
CA LYS A 32 -12.16 2.73 -18.18
C LYS A 32 -12.04 3.62 -16.95
N ALA A 33 -12.67 3.24 -15.84
CA ALA A 33 -12.61 4.00 -14.60
C ALA A 33 -11.19 4.02 -14.00
N LEU A 34 -10.53 2.86 -13.95
CA LEU A 34 -9.17 2.69 -13.44
C LEU A 34 -8.12 3.35 -14.35
N GLU A 35 -8.31 3.31 -15.66
CA GLU A 35 -7.49 4.02 -16.64
C GLU A 35 -7.63 5.54 -16.50
N GLN A 36 -8.85 6.05 -16.33
CA GLN A 36 -9.10 7.46 -16.11
C GLN A 36 -8.45 7.91 -14.79
N ASN A 37 -8.61 7.13 -13.72
CA ASN A 37 -7.92 7.37 -12.45
C ASN A 37 -6.39 7.41 -12.66
N ALA A 38 -5.82 6.44 -13.38
CA ALA A 38 -4.40 6.41 -13.66
C ALA A 38 -3.91 7.68 -14.40
N ARG A 39 -4.74 8.26 -15.28
CA ARG A 39 -4.41 9.52 -15.99
C ARG A 39 -4.50 10.74 -15.10
N ASP A 40 -5.55 10.82 -14.29
CA ASP A 40 -5.85 12.01 -13.50
C ASP A 40 -5.00 12.08 -12.21
N ARG A 41 -4.70 10.91 -11.63
CA ARG A 41 -4.15 10.80 -10.26
C ARG A 41 -2.84 10.06 -10.16
N HIS A 42 -2.43 9.29 -11.17
CA HIS A 42 -1.19 8.51 -11.14
C HIS A 42 -0.35 8.77 -12.39
N ASN A 43 -0.12 10.04 -12.73
CA ASN A 43 0.58 10.40 -13.95
C ASN A 43 1.53 11.61 -13.76
N ILE A 44 2.82 11.34 -13.65
CA ILE A 44 3.89 12.32 -13.63
C ILE A 44 4.57 12.33 -15.01
N LEU A 45 4.00 13.07 -15.97
CA LEU A 45 4.50 13.14 -17.35
C LEU A 45 4.66 11.77 -18.03
N GLY A 46 3.72 10.86 -17.82
CA GLY A 46 3.74 9.47 -18.30
C GLY A 46 4.31 8.47 -17.30
N LEU A 47 5.03 8.92 -16.26
CA LEU A 47 5.49 8.04 -15.19
C LEU A 47 4.33 7.77 -14.22
N TYR A 48 4.07 6.51 -13.94
CA TYR A 48 3.02 6.06 -13.04
C TYR A 48 3.60 5.79 -11.64
N PRO A 49 3.30 6.63 -10.63
CA PRO A 49 3.52 6.29 -9.23
C PRO A 49 2.46 5.29 -8.75
N SER A 50 2.87 4.21 -8.11
CA SER A 50 1.97 3.17 -7.54
C SER A 50 0.99 3.74 -6.53
N GLN A 51 1.45 4.72 -5.75
CA GLN A 51 0.69 5.36 -4.70
C GLN A 51 0.81 6.86 -4.75
N VAL A 52 -0.30 7.52 -4.42
CA VAL A 52 -0.36 8.97 -4.22
C VAL A 52 -1.19 9.30 -2.99
N GLU A 53 -0.91 10.44 -2.38
CA GLU A 53 -1.82 11.03 -1.39
C GLU A 53 -2.87 11.92 -2.09
N ILE A 54 -4.13 11.62 -1.84
CA ILE A 54 -5.29 12.44 -2.27
C ILE A 54 -5.93 13.08 -1.06
N SER A 55 -6.40 14.32 -1.16
CA SER A 55 -7.12 14.96 -0.06
C SER A 55 -8.45 14.26 0.25
N LEU A 56 -9.00 14.45 1.45
CA LEU A 56 -10.28 13.84 1.88
C LEU A 56 -11.48 14.22 0.98
N ASP A 57 -11.42 15.37 0.33
CA ASP A 57 -12.38 15.86 -0.67
C ASP A 57 -12.03 15.42 -2.11
N ARG A 58 -11.03 14.54 -2.28
CA ARG A 58 -10.54 14.00 -3.57
C ARG A 58 -9.99 15.07 -4.53
N GLY A 59 -9.24 16.04 -4.00
CA GLY A 59 -8.47 17.01 -4.78
C GLY A 59 -7.33 16.39 -5.59
N GLU A 60 -6.71 17.20 -6.45
CA GLU A 60 -5.58 16.76 -7.29
C GLU A 60 -4.38 16.34 -6.42
N PRO A 61 -3.70 15.21 -6.72
CA PRO A 61 -2.49 14.84 -6.01
C PRO A 61 -1.36 15.84 -6.25
N ASP A 62 -0.53 16.07 -5.23
CA ASP A 62 0.68 16.86 -5.35
C ASP A 62 1.85 15.95 -5.78
N TYR A 63 2.26 16.06 -7.03
CA TYR A 63 3.39 15.32 -7.60
C TYR A 63 4.74 16.04 -7.46
N SER A 64 4.80 17.13 -6.69
CA SER A 64 6.04 17.83 -6.42
C SER A 64 6.84 17.18 -5.29
N THR A 65 8.04 17.70 -5.03
CA THR A 65 8.85 17.35 -3.86
C THR A 65 8.13 17.58 -2.52
N LEU A 66 7.07 18.39 -2.51
CA LEU A 66 6.27 18.68 -1.32
C LEU A 66 5.22 17.59 -1.04
N GLY A 67 4.68 16.96 -2.08
CA GLY A 67 3.65 15.93 -1.97
C GLY A 67 4.19 14.51 -1.78
N HIS A 68 3.29 13.57 -1.51
CA HIS A 68 3.60 12.15 -1.36
C HIS A 68 3.22 11.37 -2.62
N CYS A 69 4.23 10.78 -3.26
CA CYS A 69 4.08 9.76 -4.28
C CYS A 69 5.16 8.68 -4.10
N ASP A 70 4.84 7.43 -4.43
CA ASP A 70 5.82 6.32 -4.44
C ASP A 70 6.72 6.45 -5.68
N ILE A 71 7.85 7.14 -5.52
CA ILE A 71 8.85 7.34 -6.57
C ILE A 71 9.82 6.16 -6.61
N ALA A 72 10.07 5.51 -5.48
CA ALA A 72 10.98 4.38 -5.34
C ALA A 72 10.69 3.23 -6.33
N HIS A 73 9.42 3.00 -6.65
CA HIS A 73 8.97 1.90 -7.52
C HIS A 73 8.24 2.37 -8.78
N ALA A 74 8.22 3.68 -9.06
CA ALA A 74 7.46 4.25 -10.17
C ALA A 74 7.83 3.63 -11.53
N VAL A 75 9.11 3.39 -11.82
CA VAL A 75 9.52 2.70 -13.05
C VAL A 75 9.00 1.26 -13.11
N CYS A 76 9.01 0.52 -12.01
CA CYS A 76 8.49 -0.85 -11.98
C CYS A 76 7.03 -0.88 -12.40
N TRP A 77 6.21 -0.03 -11.78
CA TRP A 77 4.78 0.04 -12.05
C TRP A 77 4.45 0.66 -13.40
N SER A 78 5.20 1.66 -13.82
CA SER A 78 5.09 2.20 -15.18
C SER A 78 5.38 1.13 -16.21
N SER A 79 6.30 0.19 -15.95
CA SER A 79 6.62 -0.89 -16.87
C SER A 79 5.53 -1.96 -16.93
N ASN A 80 4.86 -2.27 -15.80
CA ASN A 80 3.64 -3.08 -15.77
C ASN A 80 2.53 -2.43 -16.58
N TYR A 81 2.30 -1.16 -16.30
CA TYR A 81 1.26 -0.40 -16.96
C TYR A 81 1.52 -0.26 -18.46
N LEU A 82 2.78 -0.03 -18.87
CA LEU A 82 3.20 0.00 -20.26
C LEU A 82 2.90 -1.33 -20.96
N ALA A 83 3.14 -2.46 -20.29
CA ALA A 83 2.78 -3.76 -20.84
C ALA A 83 1.25 -3.84 -21.08
N GLY A 84 0.43 -3.49 -20.08
CA GLY A 84 -1.02 -3.44 -20.21
C GLY A 84 -1.51 -2.52 -21.34
N CYS A 85 -0.97 -1.31 -21.46
CA CYS A 85 -1.25 -0.40 -22.57
C CYS A 85 -0.85 -0.99 -23.92
N SER A 86 0.26 -1.74 -23.97
CA SER A 86 0.74 -2.39 -25.19
C SER A 86 -0.17 -3.53 -25.62
N PHE A 87 -0.63 -4.36 -24.68
CA PHE A 87 -1.65 -5.39 -24.94
C PHE A 87 -2.99 -4.79 -25.35
N ARG A 88 -3.41 -3.68 -24.72
CA ARG A 88 -4.61 -2.92 -25.12
C ARG A 88 -4.53 -2.50 -26.58
N TYR A 89 -3.47 -1.80 -26.97
CA TYR A 89 -3.27 -1.37 -28.35
C TYR A 89 -3.25 -2.56 -29.32
N ALA A 90 -2.47 -3.59 -29.02
CA ALA A 90 -2.34 -4.76 -29.90
C ALA A 90 -3.68 -5.50 -30.07
N PHE A 91 -4.46 -5.67 -28.99
CA PHE A 91 -5.79 -6.27 -29.05
C PHE A 91 -6.73 -5.44 -29.91
N LEU A 92 -6.87 -4.14 -29.61
CA LEU A 92 -7.80 -3.24 -30.31
C LEU A 92 -7.48 -3.13 -31.80
N LYS A 93 -6.19 -3.06 -32.15
CA LYS A 93 -5.74 -3.06 -33.54
C LYS A 93 -6.08 -4.39 -34.22
N ARG A 94 -5.82 -5.52 -33.57
CA ARG A 94 -6.08 -6.87 -34.10
C ARG A 94 -7.57 -7.13 -34.32
N THR A 95 -8.43 -6.61 -33.45
CA THR A 95 -9.89 -6.81 -33.53
C THR A 95 -10.61 -5.79 -34.41
N GLY A 96 -9.89 -4.81 -34.97
CA GLY A 96 -10.49 -3.80 -35.85
C GLY A 96 -11.37 -2.79 -35.11
N ALA A 97 -11.00 -2.43 -33.88
CA ALA A 97 -11.67 -1.37 -33.13
C ALA A 97 -11.63 -0.02 -33.88
N PRO A 98 -12.53 0.93 -33.56
CA PRO A 98 -12.54 2.26 -34.19
C PRO A 98 -11.17 2.95 -34.17
N ALA A 99 -10.82 3.62 -35.26
CA ALA A 99 -9.48 4.18 -35.47
C ALA A 99 -9.06 5.20 -34.40
N ASP A 100 -10.01 6.00 -33.89
CA ASP A 100 -9.81 6.94 -32.80
C ASP A 100 -9.49 6.25 -31.47
N VAL A 101 -10.15 5.11 -31.18
CA VAL A 101 -9.91 4.29 -29.99
C VAL A 101 -8.54 3.60 -30.06
N VAL A 102 -8.16 3.08 -31.23
CA VAL A 102 -6.82 2.50 -31.45
C VAL A 102 -5.74 3.57 -31.32
N ALA A 103 -5.96 4.75 -31.90
CA ALA A 103 -5.03 5.87 -31.79
C ALA A 103 -4.88 6.36 -30.36
N ASP A 104 -5.95 6.35 -29.56
CA ASP A 104 -5.87 6.68 -28.13
C ASP A 104 -5.06 5.68 -27.31
N ALA A 105 -5.30 4.38 -27.52
CA ALA A 105 -4.52 3.32 -26.88
C ALA A 105 -3.02 3.44 -27.24
N LYS A 106 -2.69 3.77 -28.49
CA LYS A 106 -1.32 4.03 -28.93
C LYS A 106 -0.72 5.23 -28.21
N ARG A 107 -1.40 6.38 -28.22
CA ARG A 107 -0.92 7.60 -27.54
C ARG A 107 -0.64 7.34 -26.06
N ARG A 108 -1.48 6.53 -25.40
CA ARG A 108 -1.26 6.19 -24.00
C ARG A 108 -0.03 5.32 -23.80
N ALA A 109 0.15 4.27 -24.60
CA ALA A 109 1.36 3.45 -24.53
C ALA A 109 2.63 4.30 -24.77
N ASP A 110 2.57 5.23 -25.72
CA ASP A 110 3.68 6.14 -26.03
C ASP A 110 3.98 7.08 -24.87
N GLU A 111 2.95 7.65 -24.25
CA GLU A 111 3.09 8.51 -23.08
C GLU A 111 3.76 7.79 -21.91
N VAL A 112 3.34 6.56 -21.59
CA VAL A 112 3.94 5.77 -20.50
C VAL A 112 5.38 5.38 -20.82
N PHE A 113 5.66 5.03 -22.08
CA PHE A 113 7.03 4.83 -22.57
C PHE A 113 7.91 6.08 -22.35
N GLU A 114 7.41 7.27 -22.67
CA GLU A 114 8.15 8.52 -22.44
C GLU A 114 8.46 8.75 -20.96
N GLY A 115 7.54 8.39 -20.06
CA GLY A 115 7.77 8.43 -18.61
C GLY A 115 8.97 7.58 -18.18
N ILE A 116 9.02 6.33 -18.62
CA ILE A 116 10.14 5.42 -18.33
C ILE A 116 11.42 5.90 -19.00
N TYR A 117 11.35 6.32 -20.26
CA TYR A 117 12.54 6.78 -21.00
C TYR A 117 13.13 8.05 -20.40
N ARG A 118 12.29 8.97 -19.90
CA ARG A 118 12.74 10.16 -19.16
C ARG A 118 13.53 9.81 -17.90
N CYS A 119 13.21 8.69 -17.23
CA CYS A 119 14.03 8.22 -16.11
C CYS A 119 15.45 7.81 -16.52
N GLN A 120 15.69 7.46 -17.78
CA GLN A 120 17.05 7.25 -18.31
C GLN A 120 17.71 8.59 -18.64
N LEU A 121 16.98 9.49 -19.30
CA LEU A 121 17.51 10.78 -19.78
C LEU A 121 17.88 11.74 -18.64
N VAL A 122 17.05 11.80 -17.58
CA VAL A 122 17.22 12.73 -16.45
C VAL A 122 18.56 12.55 -15.72
N THR A 123 19.16 11.36 -15.82
CA THR A 123 20.44 11.05 -15.17
C THR A 123 21.64 11.73 -15.83
N GLY A 124 21.51 12.14 -17.10
CA GLY A 124 22.62 12.62 -17.93
C GLY A 124 23.67 11.56 -18.27
N VAL A 125 23.49 10.30 -17.85
CA VAL A 125 24.42 9.20 -18.08
C VAL A 125 23.71 8.11 -18.87
N ARG A 126 24.11 7.92 -20.14
CA ARG A 126 23.51 6.90 -21.01
C ARG A 126 23.57 5.52 -20.34
N GLY A 127 22.39 4.93 -20.15
CA GLY A 127 22.22 3.59 -19.57
C GLY A 127 22.09 3.53 -18.05
N LEU A 128 22.30 4.65 -17.35
CA LEU A 128 21.88 4.80 -15.97
C LEU A 128 20.40 5.20 -15.94
N GLN A 129 19.61 4.54 -15.10
CA GLN A 129 18.18 4.79 -14.97
C GLN A 129 17.82 5.18 -13.54
N ALA A 130 17.13 6.32 -13.41
CA ALA A 130 16.46 6.73 -12.19
C ALA A 130 15.30 5.77 -11.85
N ARG A 131 14.99 5.61 -10.57
CA ARG A 131 13.81 4.84 -10.14
C ARG A 131 12.49 5.56 -10.43
N GLY A 132 12.56 6.89 -10.54
CA GLY A 132 11.46 7.78 -10.86
C GLY A 132 11.85 9.23 -10.65
N TYR A 133 10.90 10.14 -10.87
CA TYR A 133 11.07 11.58 -10.69
C TYR A 133 9.78 12.24 -10.18
N ALA A 134 9.95 13.36 -9.50
CA ALA A 134 8.89 14.26 -9.03
C ALA A 134 9.17 15.69 -9.52
N PHE A 135 8.16 16.55 -9.53
CA PHE A 135 8.34 17.95 -9.91
C PHE A 135 9.01 18.76 -8.79
N GLY A 136 9.78 19.77 -9.16
CA GLY A 136 10.30 20.78 -8.26
C GLY A 136 11.73 20.52 -7.78
N HIS A 137 12.05 21.15 -6.66
CA HIS A 137 13.41 21.29 -6.12
C HIS A 137 13.42 20.98 -4.62
N GLY A 138 14.62 20.85 -4.06
CA GLY A 138 14.81 20.57 -2.63
C GLY A 138 14.55 19.11 -2.28
N GLU A 139 14.46 18.83 -0.98
CA GLU A 139 14.21 17.48 -0.49
C GLU A 139 12.80 16.99 -0.86
N SER A 140 12.71 15.78 -1.42
CA SER A 140 11.44 15.09 -1.66
C SER A 140 10.78 14.62 -0.37
N TYR A 141 9.50 14.23 -0.42
CA TYR A 141 8.84 13.61 0.73
C TYR A 141 9.61 12.38 1.25
N GLU A 142 10.05 11.48 0.36
CA GLU A 142 10.82 10.29 0.74
C GLU A 142 12.13 10.67 1.45
N GLU A 143 12.79 11.76 1.04
CA GLU A 143 13.99 12.29 1.73
C GLU A 143 13.70 12.80 3.15
N ARG A 144 12.47 13.26 3.42
CA ARG A 144 12.07 13.81 4.73
C ARG A 144 11.63 12.73 5.73
N VAL A 145 11.05 11.63 5.25
CA VAL A 145 10.43 10.61 6.14
C VAL A 145 11.18 9.28 6.19
N ALA A 146 12.06 8.99 5.23
CA ALA A 146 12.87 7.79 5.28
C ALA A 146 14.10 8.02 6.16
N ASP A 147 14.34 7.14 7.12
CA ASP A 147 15.59 7.08 7.89
C ASP A 147 16.73 6.48 7.05
N THR A 148 16.92 7.01 5.83
CA THR A 148 17.98 6.56 4.93
C THR A 148 19.16 7.53 4.98
N PRO A 149 20.33 7.10 5.47
CA PRO A 149 21.54 7.93 5.55
C PRO A 149 22.23 8.11 4.18
N ARG A 150 21.52 7.99 3.05
CA ARG A 150 22.14 7.89 1.72
C ARG A 150 21.73 9.06 0.82
N ASP A 151 22.73 9.79 0.33
CA ASP A 151 22.59 10.74 -0.77
C ASP A 151 22.31 9.98 -2.09
N ILE A 152 21.03 9.85 -2.41
CA ILE A 152 20.51 9.06 -3.55
C ILE A 152 19.54 9.86 -4.42
N TRP A 153 19.33 11.13 -4.10
CA TRP A 153 18.40 11.99 -4.80
C TRP A 153 19.17 13.12 -5.47
N TYR A 154 18.83 13.39 -6.72
CA TYR A 154 19.57 14.32 -7.59
C TYR A 154 18.61 15.33 -8.23
N GLN A 155 19.09 16.55 -8.38
CA GLN A 155 18.35 17.56 -9.15
C GLN A 155 18.65 17.33 -10.63
N GLY A 156 17.64 17.38 -11.48
CA GLY A 156 17.82 17.34 -12.92
C GLY A 156 18.54 18.59 -13.44
N ALA A 157 19.03 18.51 -14.67
CA ALA A 157 19.74 19.59 -15.34
C ALA A 157 19.20 19.83 -16.76
N GLY A 158 19.47 20.99 -17.33
CA GLY A 158 19.03 21.34 -18.69
C GLY A 158 17.50 21.32 -18.80
N GLU A 159 16.96 20.58 -19.77
CA GLU A 159 15.51 20.44 -19.96
C GLU A 159 14.78 19.74 -18.81
N PHE A 160 15.53 19.07 -17.91
CA PHE A 160 14.98 18.39 -16.73
C PHE A 160 15.24 19.16 -15.43
N ALA A 161 15.61 20.45 -15.50
CA ALA A 161 15.95 21.26 -14.32
C ALA A 161 14.84 21.28 -13.25
N ASP A 162 13.58 21.20 -13.67
CA ASP A 162 12.40 21.21 -12.79
C ASP A 162 12.03 19.82 -12.24
N LEU A 163 12.89 18.82 -12.38
CA LEU A 163 12.66 17.45 -11.86
C LEU A 163 13.66 17.08 -10.78
N ARG A 164 13.16 16.57 -9.65
CA ARG A 164 13.93 15.89 -8.60
C ARG A 164 13.80 14.39 -8.81
N TRP A 165 14.91 13.65 -8.87
CA TRP A 165 14.89 12.24 -9.27
C TRP A 165 15.72 11.36 -8.35
N ARG A 166 15.31 10.09 -8.23
CA ARG A 166 15.93 9.10 -7.34
C ARG A 166 16.87 8.20 -8.12
N GLY A 167 18.14 8.16 -7.73
CA GLY A 167 19.24 7.62 -8.54
C GLY A 167 19.92 6.36 -8.02
N ASP A 168 19.48 5.76 -6.91
CA ASP A 168 20.05 4.50 -6.45
C ASP A 168 19.58 3.31 -7.33
N PRO A 169 20.47 2.59 -8.03
CA PRO A 169 20.06 1.50 -8.91
C PRO A 169 19.44 0.33 -8.16
N SER A 170 18.37 -0.24 -8.73
CA SER A 170 17.76 -1.49 -8.31
C SER A 170 17.66 -2.46 -9.50
N HIS A 171 18.07 -3.70 -9.29
CA HIS A 171 17.92 -4.76 -10.29
C HIS A 171 16.45 -5.01 -10.66
N HIS A 172 15.51 -4.82 -9.72
CA HIS A 172 14.07 -4.89 -10.01
C HIS A 172 13.62 -3.77 -10.95
N ASN A 173 14.05 -2.53 -10.73
CA ASN A 173 13.72 -1.42 -11.62
C ASN A 173 14.26 -1.64 -13.04
N TYR A 174 15.52 -2.06 -13.15
CA TYR A 174 16.15 -2.37 -14.44
C TYR A 174 15.47 -3.56 -15.13
N SER A 175 15.12 -4.59 -14.36
CA SER A 175 14.39 -5.77 -14.82
C SER A 175 13.02 -5.37 -15.37
N ALA A 176 12.22 -4.64 -14.60
CA ALA A 176 10.89 -4.18 -15.00
C ALA A 176 10.94 -3.29 -16.24
N ALA A 177 11.82 -2.29 -16.27
CA ALA A 177 11.99 -1.44 -17.46
C ALA A 177 12.31 -2.29 -18.69
N THR A 178 13.25 -3.23 -18.58
CA THR A 178 13.64 -4.07 -19.73
C THR A 178 12.46 -4.90 -20.26
N ARG A 179 11.69 -5.57 -19.40
CA ARG A 179 10.50 -6.32 -19.85
C ARG A 179 9.37 -5.43 -20.36
N GLY A 180 9.12 -4.28 -19.74
CA GLY A 180 8.06 -3.36 -20.15
C GLY A 180 8.34 -2.77 -21.52
N LEU A 181 9.58 -2.33 -21.74
CA LEU A 181 10.08 -1.87 -23.03
C LEU A 181 10.05 -2.98 -24.09
N GLY A 182 10.38 -4.23 -23.74
CA GLY A 182 10.26 -5.39 -24.62
C GLY A 182 8.82 -5.60 -25.13
N HIS A 183 7.84 -5.64 -24.23
CA HIS A 183 6.42 -5.75 -24.62
C HIS A 183 6.01 -4.58 -25.52
N TYR A 184 6.38 -3.35 -25.16
CA TYR A 184 6.06 -2.16 -25.96
C TYR A 184 6.70 -2.23 -27.35
N TYR A 185 7.98 -2.60 -27.44
CA TYR A 185 8.71 -2.72 -28.71
C TYR A 185 8.00 -3.63 -29.72
N ASP A 186 7.50 -4.78 -29.24
CA ASP A 186 6.84 -5.78 -30.09
C ASP A 186 5.37 -5.50 -30.36
N LEU A 187 4.63 -5.01 -29.36
CA LEU A 187 3.18 -4.94 -29.42
C LEU A 187 2.66 -3.56 -29.85
N ALA A 188 3.36 -2.48 -29.55
CA ALA A 188 2.81 -1.13 -29.68
C ALA A 188 3.74 -0.08 -30.31
N ALA A 189 5.06 -0.20 -30.18
CA ALA A 189 5.98 0.80 -30.71
C ALA A 189 6.01 0.77 -32.25
N GLU A 190 5.90 1.95 -32.87
CA GLU A 190 5.89 2.13 -34.32
C GLU A 190 6.68 3.38 -34.70
N GLY A 191 7.23 3.41 -35.92
CA GLY A 191 7.95 4.56 -36.46
C GLY A 191 9.07 5.07 -35.53
N PRO A 192 9.23 6.39 -35.37
CA PRO A 192 10.27 6.98 -34.53
C PRO A 192 10.24 6.49 -33.06
N GLN A 193 9.06 6.16 -32.53
CA GLN A 193 8.96 5.65 -31.16
C GLN A 193 9.54 4.24 -31.01
N LYS A 194 9.49 3.42 -32.07
CA LYS A 194 10.14 2.10 -32.05
C LYS A 194 11.67 2.24 -32.03
N ASP A 195 12.20 3.23 -32.73
CA ASP A 195 13.64 3.52 -32.71
C ASP A 195 14.11 4.05 -31.35
N ARG A 196 13.31 4.92 -30.71
CA ARG A 196 13.59 5.40 -29.35
C ARG A 196 13.49 4.29 -28.31
N CYS A 197 12.51 3.39 -28.44
CA CYS A 197 12.42 2.21 -27.58
C CYS A 197 13.63 1.29 -27.74
N ARG A 198 14.10 1.08 -28.97
CA ARG A 198 15.34 0.33 -29.23
C ARG A 198 16.54 0.95 -28.53
N GLU A 199 16.70 2.28 -28.63
CA GLU A 199 17.76 3.00 -27.92
C GLU A 199 17.62 2.88 -26.40
N ALA A 200 16.41 2.99 -25.86
CA ALA A 200 16.17 2.84 -24.43
C ALA A 200 16.57 1.44 -23.90
N ILE A 201 16.29 0.40 -24.68
CA ILE A 201 16.70 -0.98 -24.37
C ILE A 201 18.22 -1.13 -24.50
N ASP A 202 18.81 -0.64 -25.60
CA ASP A 202 20.26 -0.71 -25.84
C ASP A 202 21.06 0.02 -24.75
N ALA A 203 20.63 1.23 -24.37
CA ALA A 203 21.27 2.00 -23.33
C ALA A 203 21.20 1.26 -21.98
N LEU A 204 20.01 0.80 -21.58
CA LEU A 204 19.80 0.17 -20.27
C LEU A 204 20.55 -1.14 -20.11
N VAL A 205 20.42 -2.03 -21.10
CA VAL A 205 21.03 -3.36 -21.06
C VAL A 205 22.52 -3.27 -21.38
N GLY A 206 22.90 -2.45 -22.36
CA GLY A 206 24.28 -2.15 -22.68
C GLY A 206 25.08 -1.67 -21.47
N TYR A 207 24.49 -0.86 -20.60
CA TYR A 207 25.20 -0.32 -19.43
C TYR A 207 25.78 -1.41 -18.54
N TRP A 208 24.97 -2.38 -18.11
CA TRP A 208 25.47 -3.43 -17.23
C TRP A 208 26.22 -4.53 -18.01
N VAL A 209 25.96 -4.73 -19.30
CA VAL A 209 26.75 -5.65 -20.15
C VAL A 209 28.18 -5.16 -20.30
N ASP A 210 28.34 -3.87 -20.62
CA ASP A 210 29.63 -3.24 -20.86
C ASP A 210 30.43 -3.03 -19.55
N ASN A 211 29.77 -3.11 -18.39
CA ASN A 211 30.37 -2.96 -17.05
C ASN A 211 30.43 -4.28 -16.27
N ASP A 212 30.58 -5.40 -16.96
CA ASP A 212 30.73 -6.75 -16.38
C ASP A 212 29.65 -7.07 -15.33
N LEU A 213 28.38 -6.92 -15.75
CA LEU A 213 27.19 -7.19 -14.94
C LEU A 213 27.01 -6.25 -13.73
N ASN A 214 27.67 -5.09 -13.73
CA ASN A 214 27.53 -4.08 -12.68
C ASN A 214 26.85 -2.81 -13.22
N ILE A 215 25.97 -2.23 -12.40
CA ILE A 215 25.43 -0.89 -12.59
C ILE A 215 26.21 0.05 -11.69
N TRP A 216 27.05 0.90 -12.26
CA TRP A 216 27.70 1.98 -11.53
C TRP A 216 26.70 3.07 -11.18
N HIS A 217 26.72 3.49 -9.92
CA HIS A 217 25.95 4.63 -9.42
C HIS A 217 26.49 5.92 -10.06
N ILE A 218 25.71 7.00 -10.00
CA ILE A 218 26.09 8.27 -10.63
C ILE A 218 27.41 8.84 -10.09
N ASP A 219 27.76 8.57 -8.82
CA ASP A 219 29.04 8.94 -8.22
C ASP A 219 30.26 8.16 -8.76
N ARG A 220 30.02 7.06 -9.50
CA ARG A 220 31.03 6.11 -10.00
C ARG A 220 31.94 5.50 -8.93
N GLN A 221 31.57 5.58 -7.67
CA GLN A 221 32.27 4.95 -6.54
C GLN A 221 31.55 3.69 -6.07
N ARG A 222 30.21 3.70 -6.16
CA ARG A 222 29.37 2.56 -5.78
C ARG A 222 28.90 1.80 -7.02
N LYS A 223 28.69 0.50 -6.86
CA LYS A 223 28.11 -0.35 -7.89
C LYS A 223 27.07 -1.31 -7.30
N THR A 224 26.03 -1.60 -8.08
CA THR A 224 25.03 -2.62 -7.78
C THR A 224 25.12 -3.71 -8.85
N PRO A 225 25.32 -4.99 -8.50
CA PRO A 225 25.32 -6.07 -9.49
C PRO A 225 23.91 -6.30 -10.05
N ILE A 226 23.77 -6.42 -11.38
CA ILE A 226 22.47 -6.69 -12.03
C ILE A 226 21.93 -8.07 -11.63
N LEU A 227 22.82 -9.02 -11.33
CA LEU A 227 22.45 -10.37 -10.89
C LEU A 227 21.93 -10.42 -9.44
N GLY A 228 22.00 -9.31 -8.69
CA GLY A 228 21.68 -9.29 -7.27
C GLY A 228 22.55 -10.28 -6.47
N PHE A 229 21.93 -11.00 -5.53
CA PHE A 229 22.58 -12.06 -4.76
C PHE A 229 22.59 -13.38 -5.56
N THR A 230 23.79 -13.90 -5.82
CA THR A 230 24.01 -15.16 -6.55
C THR A 230 25.25 -15.87 -6.00
N ASP A 231 25.26 -17.21 -6.05
CA ASP A 231 26.43 -18.05 -5.78
C ASP A 231 27.34 -18.22 -7.02
N GLY A 232 26.91 -17.64 -8.15
CA GLY A 232 27.61 -17.69 -9.44
C GLY A 232 27.42 -18.99 -10.22
N ARG A 233 26.59 -19.92 -9.76
CA ARG A 233 26.43 -21.27 -10.34
C ARG A 233 24.97 -21.72 -10.45
N THR A 234 24.15 -21.40 -9.47
CA THR A 234 22.76 -21.85 -9.36
C THR A 234 21.83 -20.79 -9.93
N LEU A 235 20.98 -21.17 -10.89
CA LEU A 235 19.97 -20.26 -11.41
C LEU A 235 19.03 -19.85 -10.29
N ASN A 236 18.78 -18.54 -10.17
CA ASN A 236 17.72 -18.00 -9.36
C ASN A 236 16.93 -16.95 -10.15
N MET A 237 15.84 -16.45 -9.56
CA MET A 237 14.92 -15.54 -10.21
C MET A 237 15.61 -14.23 -10.68
N ARG A 238 16.55 -13.71 -9.90
CA ARG A 238 17.29 -12.46 -10.23
C ARG A 238 18.22 -12.66 -11.42
N VAL A 239 18.91 -13.79 -11.48
CA VAL A 239 19.74 -14.17 -12.64
C VAL A 239 18.86 -14.33 -13.88
N MET A 240 17.69 -14.95 -13.75
CA MET A 240 16.77 -15.12 -14.86
C MET A 240 16.27 -13.78 -15.43
N MET A 241 16.09 -12.75 -14.60
CA MET A 241 15.78 -11.39 -15.08
C MET A 241 16.88 -10.84 -16.00
N ALA A 242 18.16 -11.03 -15.65
CA ALA A 242 19.28 -10.56 -16.45
C ALA A 242 19.46 -11.35 -17.76
N ILE A 243 19.29 -12.68 -17.72
CA ILE A 243 19.26 -13.54 -18.91
C ILE A 243 18.20 -13.05 -19.90
N SER A 244 16.99 -12.81 -19.39
CA SER A 244 15.88 -12.32 -20.20
C SER A 244 16.16 -10.94 -20.79
N GLY A 245 16.74 -10.04 -19.98
CA GLY A 245 17.12 -8.71 -20.45
C GLY A 245 18.14 -8.72 -21.58
N ALA A 246 19.14 -9.60 -21.52
CA ALA A 246 20.10 -9.78 -22.62
C ALA A 246 19.41 -10.25 -23.91
N LYS A 247 18.48 -11.22 -23.84
CA LYS A 247 17.74 -11.70 -25.01
C LYS A 247 16.84 -10.61 -25.60
N ILE A 248 16.11 -9.86 -24.76
CA ILE A 248 15.26 -8.74 -25.20
C ILE A 248 16.10 -7.68 -25.91
N ALA A 249 17.27 -7.33 -25.36
CA ALA A 249 18.17 -6.38 -26.00
C ALA A 249 18.73 -6.88 -27.33
N HIS A 250 19.09 -8.17 -27.43
CA HIS A 250 19.49 -8.75 -28.70
C HIS A 250 18.37 -8.69 -29.73
N HIS A 251 17.13 -9.06 -29.35
CA HIS A 251 15.95 -9.00 -30.22
C HIS A 251 15.67 -7.59 -30.73
N ALA A 252 15.71 -6.59 -29.85
CA ALA A 252 15.42 -5.21 -30.24
C ALA A 252 16.49 -4.59 -31.14
N THR A 253 17.77 -4.93 -30.92
CA THR A 253 18.92 -4.24 -31.52
C THR A 253 19.65 -5.02 -32.60
N GLY A 254 19.54 -6.35 -32.62
CA GLY A 254 20.39 -7.24 -33.41
C GLY A 254 21.87 -7.25 -32.98
N ASN A 255 22.25 -6.57 -31.90
CA ASN A 255 23.65 -6.41 -31.52
C ASN A 255 24.20 -7.74 -30.94
N PRO A 256 25.30 -8.29 -31.50
CA PRO A 256 25.84 -9.59 -31.09
C PRO A 256 26.39 -9.61 -29.65
N LYS A 257 26.71 -8.45 -29.05
CA LYS A 257 27.20 -8.42 -27.65
C LYS A 257 26.16 -8.93 -26.66
N TYR A 258 24.89 -8.68 -26.93
CA TYR A 258 23.78 -9.14 -26.10
C TYR A 258 23.55 -10.62 -26.25
N GLN A 259 23.63 -11.15 -27.47
CA GLN A 259 23.61 -12.60 -27.69
C GLN A 259 24.77 -13.27 -26.96
N ALA A 260 25.98 -12.72 -27.05
CA ALA A 260 27.14 -13.27 -26.34
C ALA A 260 26.94 -13.27 -24.80
N MET A 261 26.36 -12.22 -24.24
CA MET A 261 26.03 -12.17 -22.81
C MET A 261 24.94 -13.17 -22.43
N TYR A 262 23.88 -13.27 -23.22
CA TYR A 262 22.81 -14.23 -23.04
C TYR A 262 23.36 -15.66 -23.01
N GLU A 263 24.17 -16.04 -24.01
CA GLU A 263 24.83 -17.34 -24.09
C GLU A 263 25.78 -17.61 -22.91
N LYS A 264 26.56 -16.60 -22.49
CA LYS A 264 27.44 -16.69 -21.31
C LYS A 264 26.63 -17.04 -20.06
N LEU A 265 25.53 -16.35 -19.81
CA LEU A 265 24.71 -16.57 -18.62
C LEU A 265 23.95 -17.91 -18.70
N LEU A 266 23.40 -18.28 -19.85
CA LEU A 266 22.76 -19.58 -20.05
C LEU A 266 23.71 -20.74 -19.73
N ALA A 267 24.96 -20.65 -20.22
CA ALA A 267 25.99 -21.66 -19.97
C ALA A 267 26.43 -21.67 -18.50
N GLN A 268 26.69 -20.48 -17.91
CA GLN A 268 27.14 -20.35 -16.53
C GLN A 268 26.15 -20.95 -15.53
N TYR A 269 24.85 -20.76 -15.77
CA TYR A 269 23.79 -21.18 -14.86
C TYR A 269 23.05 -22.45 -15.31
N GLY A 270 23.59 -23.17 -16.30
CA GLY A 270 23.08 -24.49 -16.72
C GLY A 270 21.63 -24.48 -17.19
N VAL A 271 21.19 -23.40 -17.86
CA VAL A 271 19.78 -23.26 -18.27
C VAL A 271 19.42 -24.27 -19.36
N ARG A 272 20.29 -24.43 -20.37
CA ARG A 272 20.13 -25.50 -21.37
C ARG A 272 20.30 -26.85 -20.68
N GLY A 273 19.23 -27.62 -20.62
CA GLY A 273 19.21 -28.92 -19.94
C GLY A 273 18.60 -28.90 -18.54
N MET A 274 18.11 -27.75 -18.06
CA MET A 274 17.35 -27.66 -16.81
C MET A 274 16.16 -28.62 -16.82
N LYS A 275 16.00 -29.39 -15.73
CA LYS A 275 14.93 -30.40 -15.59
C LYS A 275 13.89 -30.04 -14.54
N THR A 276 14.31 -29.30 -13.52
CA THR A 276 13.44 -28.80 -12.46
C THR A 276 13.93 -27.42 -12.01
N LEU A 277 13.00 -26.62 -11.50
CA LEU A 277 13.30 -25.43 -10.73
C LEU A 277 12.38 -25.45 -9.51
N ALA A 278 12.95 -25.41 -8.31
CA ALA A 278 12.19 -25.17 -7.09
C ALA A 278 12.44 -23.73 -6.67
N THR A 279 11.36 -22.98 -6.43
CA THR A 279 11.43 -21.62 -5.90
C THR A 279 10.73 -21.55 -4.56
N GLU A 280 10.99 -20.52 -3.78
CA GLU A 280 10.15 -20.17 -2.62
C GLU A 280 8.92 -19.40 -3.10
N LYS A 281 7.87 -19.34 -2.27
CA LYS A 281 6.72 -18.50 -2.56
C LYS A 281 7.08 -17.02 -2.37
N ASN A 282 7.33 -16.33 -3.48
CA ASN A 282 7.72 -14.92 -3.50
C ASN A 282 7.04 -14.23 -4.68
N PHE A 283 6.04 -13.41 -4.39
CA PHE A 283 5.26 -12.69 -5.40
C PHE A 283 6.08 -11.64 -6.18
N ASP A 284 7.06 -11.00 -5.52
CA ASP A 284 7.84 -9.91 -6.11
C ASP A 284 8.75 -10.44 -7.22
N ASP A 285 9.64 -11.38 -6.89
CA ASP A 285 10.54 -11.98 -7.86
C ASP A 285 9.77 -12.80 -8.92
N ALA A 286 8.66 -13.46 -8.55
CA ALA A 286 7.80 -14.20 -9.48
C ALA A 286 7.18 -13.30 -10.54
N GLU A 287 6.63 -12.14 -10.18
CA GLU A 287 6.03 -11.19 -11.13
C GLU A 287 7.05 -10.78 -12.20
N HIS A 288 8.24 -10.38 -11.77
CA HIS A 288 9.31 -9.97 -12.66
C HIS A 288 9.65 -11.06 -13.67
N VAL A 289 9.90 -12.28 -13.21
CA VAL A 289 10.32 -13.38 -14.09
C VAL A 289 9.18 -13.89 -14.96
N LEU A 290 7.95 -13.98 -14.47
CA LEU A 290 6.80 -14.37 -15.30
C LEU A 290 6.60 -13.41 -16.47
N CYS A 291 6.68 -12.10 -16.23
CA CYS A 291 6.56 -11.12 -17.29
C CYS A 291 7.77 -11.13 -18.27
N HIS A 292 8.96 -11.51 -17.80
CA HIS A 292 10.10 -11.78 -18.68
C HIS A 292 9.91 -13.04 -19.51
N LEU A 293 9.40 -14.11 -18.92
CA LEU A 293 9.11 -15.36 -19.63
C LEU A 293 8.07 -15.13 -20.73
N GLU A 294 7.07 -14.27 -20.51
CA GLU A 294 6.15 -13.91 -21.59
C GLU A 294 6.88 -13.29 -22.79
N ASN A 295 7.82 -12.36 -22.59
CA ASN A 295 8.67 -11.86 -23.67
C ASN A 295 9.47 -13.01 -24.33
N LEU A 296 10.12 -13.85 -23.53
CA LEU A 296 10.96 -14.94 -24.03
C LEU A 296 10.20 -15.95 -24.88
N PHE A 297 9.00 -16.36 -24.48
CA PHE A 297 8.15 -17.26 -25.27
C PHE A 297 7.70 -16.64 -26.60
N ARG A 298 7.68 -15.30 -26.72
CA ARG A 298 7.39 -14.61 -27.99
C ARG A 298 8.59 -14.55 -28.93
N ILE A 299 9.80 -14.39 -28.40
CA ILE A 299 11.00 -14.03 -29.17
C ILE A 299 12.03 -15.16 -29.30
N GLU A 300 11.97 -16.20 -28.47
CA GLU A 300 12.89 -17.34 -28.54
C GLU A 300 12.41 -18.34 -29.60
N THR A 301 13.37 -18.82 -30.39
CA THR A 301 13.16 -19.77 -31.48
C THR A 301 13.86 -21.10 -31.25
N ASP A 302 14.82 -21.16 -30.31
CA ASP A 302 15.51 -22.39 -29.92
C ASP A 302 14.56 -23.31 -29.12
N PRO A 303 14.19 -24.49 -29.65
CA PRO A 303 13.27 -25.40 -28.98
C PRO A 303 13.80 -25.96 -27.66
N GLU A 304 15.12 -26.10 -27.50
CA GLU A 304 15.72 -26.57 -26.23
C GLU A 304 15.56 -25.51 -25.14
N LEU A 305 15.73 -24.24 -25.49
CA LEU A 305 15.54 -23.12 -24.57
C LEU A 305 14.07 -22.91 -24.23
N LEU A 306 13.16 -23.02 -25.20
CA LEU A 306 11.71 -22.97 -24.93
C LEU A 306 11.30 -24.08 -23.94
N ALA A 307 11.86 -25.29 -24.07
CA ALA A 307 11.64 -26.37 -23.11
C ALA A 307 12.23 -26.06 -21.72
N ALA A 308 13.41 -25.43 -21.64
CA ALA A 308 13.98 -24.98 -20.37
C ALA A 308 13.15 -23.86 -19.72
N TYR A 309 12.66 -22.90 -20.49
CA TYR A 309 11.75 -21.85 -20.02
C TYR A 309 10.44 -22.41 -19.52
N ARG A 310 9.94 -23.48 -20.14
CA ARG A 310 8.77 -24.20 -19.63
C ARG A 310 9.02 -24.78 -18.24
N VAL A 311 10.19 -25.37 -17.99
CA VAL A 311 10.58 -25.88 -16.66
C VAL A 311 10.63 -24.75 -15.62
N ILE A 312 11.21 -23.60 -15.97
CA ILE A 312 11.27 -22.42 -15.07
C ILE A 312 9.86 -21.90 -14.78
N LEU A 313 9.03 -21.75 -15.82
CA LEU A 313 7.64 -21.33 -15.72
C LEU A 313 6.82 -22.26 -14.79
N ASP A 314 6.98 -23.58 -14.94
CA ASP A 314 6.33 -24.58 -14.09
C ASP A 314 6.81 -24.52 -12.64
N GLY A 315 8.11 -24.30 -12.42
CA GLY A 315 8.69 -24.15 -11.09
C GLY A 315 8.18 -22.94 -10.32
N ILE A 316 7.93 -21.82 -11.02
CA ILE A 316 7.32 -20.63 -10.42
C ILE A 316 5.82 -20.87 -10.18
N TRP A 317 5.12 -21.40 -11.20
CA TRP A 317 3.68 -21.66 -11.12
C TRP A 317 3.31 -22.62 -9.99
N ALA A 318 4.15 -23.60 -9.69
CA ALA A 318 3.92 -24.54 -8.58
C ALA A 318 3.62 -23.85 -7.24
N ASN A 319 4.20 -22.67 -6.99
CA ASN A 319 3.99 -21.89 -5.76
C ASN A 319 2.81 -20.93 -5.82
N HIS A 320 2.32 -20.63 -7.03
CA HIS A 320 1.34 -19.57 -7.29
C HIS A 320 0.03 -20.05 -7.91
N ARG A 321 -0.07 -21.33 -8.30
CA ARG A 321 -1.27 -21.91 -8.91
C ARG A 321 -2.52 -21.86 -8.05
N ASP A 322 -2.33 -21.71 -6.74
CA ASP A 322 -3.37 -21.68 -5.71
C ASP A 322 -3.47 -20.29 -5.05
N ASP A 323 -3.24 -19.22 -5.83
CA ASP A 323 -3.36 -17.82 -5.39
C ASP A 323 -4.57 -17.07 -5.97
N ALA A 324 -5.25 -17.66 -6.96
CA ALA A 324 -6.28 -17.00 -7.78
C ALA A 324 -5.80 -15.68 -8.44
N GLN A 325 -4.49 -15.56 -8.71
CA GLN A 325 -3.88 -14.34 -9.25
C GLN A 325 -4.01 -14.27 -10.78
N SER A 326 -4.66 -13.22 -11.29
CA SER A 326 -5.05 -13.14 -12.71
C SER A 326 -3.87 -13.02 -13.68
N LEU A 327 -2.91 -12.14 -13.39
CA LEU A 327 -1.76 -11.88 -14.26
C LEU A 327 -0.90 -13.13 -14.47
N PHE A 328 -0.54 -13.81 -13.38
CA PHE A 328 0.29 -15.01 -13.36
C PHE A 328 -0.43 -16.16 -14.07
N THR A 329 -1.73 -16.31 -13.81
CA THR A 329 -2.57 -17.31 -14.48
C THR A 329 -2.58 -17.08 -16.00
N TYR A 330 -2.79 -15.85 -16.45
CA TYR A 330 -2.87 -15.53 -17.88
C TYR A 330 -1.52 -15.66 -18.58
N ILE A 331 -0.41 -15.26 -17.94
CA ILE A 331 0.93 -15.49 -18.48
C ILE A 331 1.19 -17.00 -18.59
N TYR A 332 0.91 -17.76 -17.53
CA TYR A 332 1.18 -19.21 -17.48
C TYR A 332 0.41 -19.97 -18.55
N TYR A 333 -0.93 -19.81 -18.62
CA TYR A 333 -1.74 -20.53 -19.61
C TYR A 333 -1.68 -19.91 -21.01
N GLY A 334 -1.17 -18.69 -21.16
CA GLY A 334 -0.79 -18.14 -22.46
C GLY A 334 0.43 -18.84 -23.05
N ALA A 335 1.43 -19.15 -22.21
CA ALA A 335 2.63 -19.89 -22.62
C ALA A 335 2.43 -21.42 -22.63
N ALA A 336 1.45 -21.94 -21.88
CA ALA A 336 1.18 -23.37 -21.78
C ALA A 336 -0.31 -23.69 -21.74
N PRO A 337 -0.98 -23.63 -22.90
CA PRO A 337 -2.43 -23.81 -22.99
C PRO A 337 -2.90 -25.21 -22.57
N ASP A 338 -2.04 -26.24 -22.69
CA ASP A 338 -2.38 -27.64 -22.39
C ASP A 338 -2.06 -28.07 -20.95
N ALA A 339 -1.59 -27.14 -20.11
CA ALA A 339 -1.22 -27.45 -18.73
C ALA A 339 -2.46 -27.84 -17.87
N PRO A 340 -2.32 -28.78 -16.91
CA PRO A 340 -3.42 -29.23 -16.08
C PRO A 340 -3.94 -28.13 -15.15
N GLY A 341 -5.23 -28.20 -14.79
CA GLY A 341 -5.86 -27.24 -13.87
C GLY A 341 -6.32 -25.92 -14.50
N ARG A 342 -6.17 -25.78 -15.83
CA ARG A 342 -6.49 -24.56 -16.59
C ARG A 342 -7.85 -23.97 -16.29
N ASP A 343 -8.91 -24.76 -16.42
CA ASP A 343 -10.27 -24.22 -16.31
C ASP A 343 -10.58 -23.73 -14.89
N LYS A 344 -10.05 -24.38 -13.86
CA LYS A 344 -10.19 -23.91 -12.47
C LYS A 344 -9.46 -22.58 -12.29
N ALA A 345 -8.18 -22.54 -12.67
CA ALA A 345 -7.34 -21.36 -12.48
C ALA A 345 -7.87 -20.14 -13.28
N LEU A 346 -8.33 -20.34 -14.50
CA LEU A 346 -8.92 -19.25 -15.31
C LEU A 346 -10.23 -18.72 -14.71
N ARG A 347 -11.08 -19.58 -14.12
CA ARG A 347 -12.28 -19.13 -13.41
C ARG A 347 -11.92 -18.33 -12.16
N GLU A 348 -10.94 -18.79 -11.37
CA GLU A 348 -10.46 -18.09 -10.18
C GLU A 348 -9.79 -16.75 -10.53
N ALA A 349 -8.98 -16.72 -11.59
CA ALA A 349 -8.39 -15.50 -12.13
C ALA A 349 -9.45 -14.49 -12.62
N LEU A 350 -10.52 -14.96 -13.27
CA LEU A 350 -11.61 -14.11 -13.71
C LEU A 350 -12.38 -13.55 -12.51
N PHE A 351 -12.67 -14.38 -11.50
CA PHE A 351 -13.30 -13.95 -10.25
C PHE A 351 -12.53 -12.80 -9.58
N SER A 352 -11.20 -12.86 -9.56
CA SER A 352 -10.36 -11.80 -9.01
C SER A 352 -10.55 -10.45 -9.74
N LEU A 353 -10.64 -10.44 -11.08
CA LEU A 353 -10.96 -9.21 -11.82
C LEU A 353 -12.42 -8.78 -11.63
N GLN A 354 -13.34 -9.74 -11.57
CA GLN A 354 -14.76 -9.47 -11.36
C GLN A 354 -15.06 -8.88 -9.98
N THR A 355 -14.21 -9.11 -8.98
CA THR A 355 -14.36 -8.57 -7.62
C THR A 355 -13.43 -7.39 -7.32
N TRP A 356 -12.71 -6.89 -8.33
CA TRP A 356 -11.83 -5.73 -8.23
C TRP A 356 -12.62 -4.41 -8.09
N PRO A 357 -12.41 -3.57 -7.05
CA PRO A 357 -13.10 -2.29 -6.92
C PRO A 357 -12.47 -1.19 -7.77
N THR A 358 -13.25 -0.18 -8.18
CA THR A 358 -12.69 1.00 -8.85
C THR A 358 -12.28 2.09 -7.86
N ASP A 359 -12.79 2.07 -6.62
CA ASP A 359 -12.22 2.87 -5.53
C ASP A 359 -11.04 2.11 -4.92
N THR A 360 -9.84 2.56 -5.27
CA THR A 360 -8.58 1.94 -4.86
C THR A 360 -7.90 2.71 -3.73
N THR A 361 -8.67 3.54 -3.01
CA THR A 361 -8.22 4.16 -1.76
C THR A 361 -7.91 3.06 -0.74
N LEU A 362 -6.70 3.08 -0.15
CA LEU A 362 -6.31 2.14 0.90
C LEU A 362 -7.32 2.16 2.04
N GLN A 363 -7.92 1.02 2.30
CA GLN A 363 -8.78 0.77 3.45
C GLN A 363 -8.31 -0.50 4.15
N PRO A 364 -8.23 -0.52 5.50
CA PRO A 364 -7.99 -1.77 6.21
C PRO A 364 -9.15 -2.73 5.92
N ARG A 365 -8.86 -3.84 5.22
CA ARG A 365 -9.83 -4.91 4.94
C ARG A 365 -9.19 -6.21 5.41
N MET A 366 -9.97 -7.02 6.15
CA MET A 366 -9.50 -8.29 6.69
C MET A 366 -10.54 -9.38 6.39
N ASN A 367 -10.32 -10.16 5.34
CA ASN A 367 -11.17 -11.29 5.00
C ASN A 367 -11.10 -12.41 6.07
N SER A 368 -10.01 -12.46 6.86
CA SER A 368 -9.82 -13.44 7.95
C SER A 368 -10.83 -13.36 9.08
N LEU A 369 -11.58 -12.28 9.12
CA LEU A 369 -12.49 -11.94 10.19
C LEU A 369 -13.94 -11.84 9.69
N ARG A 370 -14.17 -12.26 8.44
CA ARG A 370 -15.47 -12.36 7.78
C ARG A 370 -15.86 -13.83 7.63
N PRO A 371 -16.48 -14.45 8.66
CA PRO A 371 -16.85 -15.86 8.62
C PRO A 371 -17.90 -16.20 7.56
N ASP A 372 -18.59 -15.17 7.05
CA ASP A 372 -19.53 -15.24 5.94
C ASP A 372 -18.85 -15.39 4.57
N LEU A 373 -17.59 -14.99 4.43
CA LEU A 373 -16.84 -15.12 3.18
C LEU A 373 -16.15 -16.48 3.10
N GLN A 374 -16.15 -17.07 1.90
CA GLN A 374 -15.44 -18.31 1.61
C GLN A 374 -14.39 -18.08 0.49
N PRO A 375 -13.26 -18.80 0.51
CA PRO A 375 -12.27 -18.74 -0.57
C PRO A 375 -12.83 -19.18 -1.95
N PRO A 376 -12.40 -18.58 -3.08
CA PRO A 376 -11.56 -17.39 -3.17
C PRO A 376 -12.25 -16.15 -2.60
N TYR A 377 -11.56 -15.41 -1.74
CA TYR A 377 -12.04 -14.17 -1.18
C TYR A 377 -12.07 -13.08 -2.26
N PRO A 378 -13.13 -12.26 -2.32
CA PRO A 378 -13.21 -11.19 -3.31
C PRO A 378 -12.15 -10.12 -3.07
N VAL A 379 -11.60 -9.54 -4.15
CA VAL A 379 -10.49 -8.57 -4.08
C VAL A 379 -10.84 -7.32 -3.26
N TYR A 380 -12.09 -6.84 -3.33
CA TYR A 380 -12.56 -5.70 -2.54
C TYR A 380 -12.53 -5.94 -1.02
N ALA A 381 -12.45 -7.20 -0.57
CA ALA A 381 -12.42 -7.58 0.83
C ALA A 381 -11.04 -8.10 1.28
N ALA A 382 -10.09 -8.24 0.36
CA ALA A 382 -8.74 -8.69 0.67
C ALA A 382 -7.87 -7.54 1.18
N ALA A 383 -6.95 -7.83 2.10
CA ALA A 383 -5.90 -6.89 2.48
C ALA A 383 -5.03 -6.52 1.28
N TRP A 384 -4.87 -5.22 1.01
CA TRP A 384 -3.89 -4.72 0.04
C TRP A 384 -2.61 -4.34 0.77
N ASP A 385 -1.47 -4.71 0.19
CA ASP A 385 -0.21 -4.16 0.61
C ASP A 385 -0.08 -2.71 0.12
N ASN A 386 0.65 -1.88 0.85
CA ASN A 386 0.89 -0.47 0.52
C ASN A 386 1.77 -0.29 -0.72
N GLU A 387 2.16 -1.34 -1.43
CA GLU A 387 2.86 -1.20 -2.70
C GLU A 387 2.27 -2.12 -3.77
N TYR A 388 1.52 -3.17 -3.39
CA TYR A 388 1.15 -4.27 -4.28
C TYR A 388 -0.26 -4.80 -4.00
N ILE A 389 -1.24 -4.41 -4.81
CA ILE A 389 -2.61 -4.96 -4.71
C ILE A 389 -2.63 -6.50 -4.91
N TRP A 390 -1.59 -7.07 -5.53
CA TRP A 390 -1.50 -8.48 -5.90
C TRP A 390 -0.60 -9.37 -5.02
N LYS A 391 0.00 -8.86 -3.94
CA LYS A 391 0.88 -9.65 -3.04
C LYS A 391 0.11 -10.51 -2.03
N GLY A 392 -0.98 -11.13 -2.45
CA GLY A 392 -1.87 -11.90 -1.59
C GLY A 392 -2.36 -13.19 -2.24
N ASN A 393 -2.53 -14.22 -1.42
CA ASN A 393 -3.25 -15.43 -1.81
C ASN A 393 -4.74 -15.22 -1.50
N LEU A 394 -5.59 -15.04 -2.54
CA LEU A 394 -7.03 -14.86 -2.34
C LEU A 394 -7.74 -16.17 -1.93
N LEU A 395 -7.08 -17.32 -1.98
CA LEU A 395 -7.60 -18.56 -1.40
C LEU A 395 -7.33 -18.67 0.11
N GLN A 396 -6.59 -17.72 0.70
CA GLN A 396 -6.27 -17.69 2.12
C GLN A 396 -6.81 -16.44 2.79
N ALA A 397 -7.24 -16.62 4.04
CA ALA A 397 -7.55 -15.53 4.93
C ALA A 397 -6.28 -14.71 5.20
N ASP A 398 -6.38 -13.38 5.21
CA ASP A 398 -5.31 -12.44 5.46
C ASP A 398 -4.89 -12.47 6.92
N GLY A 399 -3.58 -12.56 7.19
CA GLY A 399 -3.04 -12.50 8.56
C GLY A 399 -2.91 -11.07 9.10
N TRP A 400 -3.37 -10.07 8.36
CA TRP A 400 -3.07 -8.66 8.59
C TRP A 400 -4.07 -8.04 9.55
N THR A 401 -3.87 -8.22 10.86
CA THR A 401 -4.66 -7.48 11.86
C THR A 401 -4.46 -5.98 11.66
N SER A 402 -5.53 -5.21 11.46
CA SER A 402 -5.45 -3.74 11.46
C SER A 402 -4.91 -3.22 12.79
N ARG A 403 -4.35 -2.00 12.81
CA ARG A 403 -3.70 -1.45 14.01
C ARG A 403 -4.71 -1.35 15.15
N GLY A 404 -4.54 -2.16 16.19
CA GLY A 404 -5.44 -2.18 17.34
C GLY A 404 -5.40 -0.87 18.12
N ILE A 405 -6.51 -0.52 18.77
CA ILE A 405 -6.57 0.60 19.72
C ILE A 405 -6.16 0.10 21.10
N THR A 406 -5.12 0.72 21.65
CA THR A 406 -4.49 0.31 22.92
C THR A 406 -4.94 1.16 24.09
N ASP A 407 -5.40 2.40 23.86
CA ASP A 407 -5.89 3.27 24.91
C ASP A 407 -6.90 4.31 24.38
N LEU A 408 -7.79 4.79 25.24
CA LEU A 408 -8.80 5.79 24.89
C LEU A 408 -9.10 6.70 26.09
N ALA A 409 -9.30 7.99 25.84
CA ALA A 409 -9.64 8.95 26.87
C ALA A 409 -10.69 9.97 26.40
N VAL A 410 -11.63 10.31 27.27
CA VAL A 410 -12.67 11.33 27.03
C VAL A 410 -12.62 12.35 28.18
N PRO A 411 -12.45 13.65 27.91
CA PRO A 411 -12.40 14.68 28.94
C PRO A 411 -13.79 14.91 29.54
N ALA A 412 -13.84 15.27 30.83
CA ALA A 412 -15.10 15.57 31.52
C ALA A 412 -15.81 16.85 31.04
N GLU A 413 -15.06 17.78 30.43
CA GLU A 413 -15.61 19.05 29.91
C GLU A 413 -16.55 18.84 28.71
N ASP A 414 -16.21 17.91 27.82
CA ASP A 414 -16.98 17.69 26.60
C ASP A 414 -16.87 16.22 26.16
N PRO A 415 -17.95 15.43 26.30
CA PRO A 415 -17.95 14.02 25.92
C PRO A 415 -17.93 13.79 24.40
N LEU A 416 -18.12 14.83 23.57
CA LEU A 416 -17.94 14.74 22.13
C LEU A 416 -16.47 14.79 21.71
N VAL A 417 -15.56 15.14 22.62
CA VAL A 417 -14.12 15.08 22.37
C VAL A 417 -13.60 13.71 22.78
N VAL A 418 -13.08 12.93 21.82
CA VAL A 418 -12.56 11.58 22.08
C VAL A 418 -11.10 11.52 21.69
N TYR A 419 -10.25 10.96 22.54
CA TYR A 419 -8.84 10.68 22.23
C TYR A 419 -8.61 9.18 22.10
N ALA A 420 -7.98 8.74 21.02
CA ALA A 420 -7.64 7.33 20.80
C ALA A 420 -6.13 7.17 20.59
N LEU A 421 -5.58 6.08 21.12
CA LEU A 421 -4.18 5.66 20.95
C LEU A 421 -4.12 4.33 20.22
N ASP A 422 -3.37 4.25 19.12
CA ASP A 422 -3.17 2.98 18.40
C ASP A 422 -1.95 2.18 18.90
N GLN A 423 -1.77 0.97 18.39
CA GLN A 423 -0.63 0.08 18.71
C GLN A 423 0.73 0.61 18.24
N SER A 424 0.77 1.55 17.29
CA SER A 424 2.01 2.21 16.85
C SER A 424 2.40 3.38 17.74
N GLY A 425 1.49 3.81 18.62
CA GLY A 425 1.68 4.87 19.59
C GLY A 425 1.25 6.25 19.08
N ASP A 426 0.44 6.31 18.02
CA ASP A 426 -0.16 7.54 17.50
C ASP A 426 -1.43 7.92 18.25
N ILE A 427 -1.60 9.22 18.48
CA ILE A 427 -2.75 9.77 19.23
C ILE A 427 -3.64 10.56 18.27
N TYR A 428 -4.94 10.27 18.28
CA TYR A 428 -5.96 10.92 17.47
C TYR A 428 -6.99 11.62 18.37
N GLN A 429 -7.60 12.71 17.88
CA GLN A 429 -8.69 13.44 18.55
C GLN A 429 -9.91 13.52 17.62
N SER A 430 -11.08 13.05 18.07
CA SER A 430 -12.38 13.43 17.52
C SER A 430 -12.97 14.62 18.29
N ARG A 431 -13.76 15.46 17.62
CA ARG A 431 -14.56 16.56 18.24
C ARG A 431 -16.06 16.46 17.94
N ASP A 432 -16.49 15.38 17.31
CA ASP A 432 -17.87 15.14 16.90
C ASP A 432 -18.47 13.90 17.57
N GLY A 433 -17.85 13.41 18.64
CA GLY A 433 -18.24 12.20 19.34
C GLY A 433 -18.03 10.96 18.50
N ALA A 434 -16.94 10.95 17.71
CA ALA A 434 -16.59 9.90 16.78
C ALA A 434 -17.70 9.61 15.75
N ALA A 435 -18.46 10.64 15.35
CA ALA A 435 -19.62 10.51 14.48
C ALA A 435 -19.25 10.46 12.98
N THR A 436 -18.12 11.04 12.59
CA THR A 436 -17.67 11.06 11.19
C THR A 436 -16.15 10.87 11.07
N PRO A 437 -15.65 10.34 9.94
CA PRO A 437 -14.21 10.26 9.72
C PRO A 437 -13.51 11.63 9.67
N ALA A 438 -14.21 12.67 9.19
CA ALA A 438 -13.69 14.04 9.15
C ALA A 438 -13.59 14.69 10.54
N GLY A 439 -14.26 14.12 11.54
CA GLY A 439 -14.23 14.58 12.92
C GLY A 439 -12.93 14.26 13.65
N TRP A 440 -12.16 13.27 13.17
CA TRP A 440 -10.87 12.87 13.74
C TRP A 440 -9.72 13.77 13.21
N ARG A 441 -8.67 13.95 14.01
CA ARG A 441 -7.37 14.55 13.60
C ARG A 441 -6.20 13.98 14.42
N PRO A 442 -4.99 13.81 13.86
CA PRO A 442 -3.82 13.39 14.62
C PRO A 442 -3.34 14.52 15.55
N ILE A 443 -2.86 14.14 16.74
CA ILE A 443 -2.32 15.08 17.74
C ILE A 443 -0.95 14.66 18.31
N SER A 444 -0.38 13.52 17.88
CA SER A 444 0.96 13.05 18.26
C SER A 444 2.12 13.72 17.50
N LEU A 445 1.85 14.56 16.50
CA LEU A 445 2.83 15.16 15.56
C LEU A 445 4.09 15.80 16.18
N LYS A 446 3.99 16.35 17.40
CA LYS A 446 5.13 16.98 18.10
C LYS A 446 5.48 16.28 19.40
N LEU A 447 5.06 15.02 19.52
CA LEU A 447 5.44 14.15 20.61
C LEU A 447 6.80 13.52 20.23
N PRO A 448 7.81 13.56 21.11
CA PRO A 448 9.17 13.15 20.75
C PRO A 448 9.34 11.64 20.60
N SER A 449 8.40 10.83 21.12
CA SER A 449 8.42 9.38 20.97
C SER A 449 6.99 8.81 21.04
N PRO A 450 6.74 7.61 20.48
CA PRO A 450 5.43 7.00 20.48
C PRO A 450 4.81 6.88 21.88
N ALA A 451 3.52 7.17 21.97
CA ALA A 451 2.78 7.06 23.22
C ALA A 451 2.44 5.59 23.52
N ARG A 452 2.41 5.26 24.81
CA ARG A 452 1.98 3.96 25.35
C ARG A 452 0.68 4.06 26.12
N ARG A 453 0.40 5.26 26.68
CA ARG A 453 -0.82 5.59 27.42
C ARG A 453 -1.18 7.04 27.21
N ILE A 454 -2.47 7.34 27.24
CA ILE A 454 -3.02 8.69 27.21
C ILE A 454 -4.01 8.91 28.37
N SER A 455 -4.09 10.12 28.89
CA SER A 455 -5.11 10.50 29.88
C SER A 455 -5.63 11.89 29.56
N ALA A 456 -6.96 12.02 29.49
CA ALA A 456 -7.62 13.29 29.27
C ALA A 456 -7.83 14.01 30.60
N GLY A 457 -7.51 15.30 30.62
CA GLY A 457 -7.73 16.15 31.78
C GLY A 457 -9.16 16.68 31.87
N PRO A 458 -9.43 17.52 32.89
CA PRO A 458 -10.75 18.12 33.12
C PRO A 458 -11.14 19.16 32.07
N ARG A 459 -10.25 19.48 31.13
CA ARG A 459 -10.48 20.38 30.01
C ARG A 459 -10.03 19.68 28.75
N VAL A 460 -10.76 19.86 27.65
CA VAL A 460 -10.47 19.24 26.36
C VAL A 460 -9.03 19.48 25.94
N ARG A 461 -8.46 20.66 26.19
CA ARG A 461 -7.08 20.99 25.79
C ARG A 461 -5.96 20.32 26.60
N LEU A 462 -6.29 19.64 27.71
CA LEU A 462 -5.33 19.01 28.63
C LEU A 462 -5.28 17.52 28.36
N VAL A 463 -4.15 17.03 27.85
CA VAL A 463 -3.91 15.59 27.65
C VAL A 463 -2.51 15.26 28.13
N CYS A 464 -2.37 14.18 28.88
CA CYS A 464 -1.08 13.59 29.25
C CYS A 464 -0.84 12.35 28.38
N ALA A 465 0.38 12.19 27.90
CA ALA A 465 0.83 11.03 27.15
C ALA A 465 2.09 10.46 27.82
N LEU A 466 2.05 9.18 28.15
CA LEU A 466 3.23 8.44 28.57
C LEU A 466 3.93 7.92 27.32
N CYS A 467 5.20 8.25 27.15
CA CYS A 467 6.01 7.79 26.03
C CYS A 467 7.22 6.98 26.53
N ALA A 468 7.95 6.35 25.64
CA ALA A 468 9.14 5.57 25.99
C ALA A 468 10.20 6.41 26.74
N GLU A 469 10.32 7.70 26.41
CA GLU A 469 11.33 8.60 26.97
C GLU A 469 10.85 9.39 28.21
N GLY A 470 9.58 9.27 28.60
CA GLY A 470 9.03 9.94 29.76
C GLY A 470 7.59 10.39 29.61
N LEU A 471 7.14 11.19 30.58
CA LEU A 471 5.80 11.73 30.64
C LEU A 471 5.73 13.09 29.94
N TYR A 472 4.73 13.27 29.07
CA TYR A 472 4.48 14.50 28.34
C TYR A 472 3.05 14.98 28.57
N ALA A 473 2.83 16.28 28.42
CA ALA A 473 1.50 16.84 28.40
C ALA A 473 1.35 17.97 27.39
N THR A 474 0.14 18.10 26.86
CA THR A 474 -0.29 19.23 26.05
C THR A 474 -1.28 20.09 26.84
N LEU A 475 -1.18 21.42 26.64
CA LEU A 475 -2.10 22.40 27.20
C LEU A 475 -2.99 23.06 26.13
N ASN A 476 -2.81 22.66 24.87
CA ASN A 476 -3.42 23.27 23.70
C ASN A 476 -3.98 22.20 22.73
N GLY A 477 -4.38 21.04 23.27
CA GLY A 477 -5.05 19.99 22.51
C GLY A 477 -4.19 19.40 21.40
N GLY A 478 -2.91 19.17 21.68
CA GLY A 478 -1.98 18.45 20.79
C GLY A 478 -1.05 19.31 19.96
N ALA A 479 -1.23 20.65 19.94
CA ALA A 479 -0.42 21.53 19.09
C ALA A 479 1.02 21.68 19.59
N LEU A 480 1.25 21.53 20.90
CA LEU A 480 2.56 21.43 21.54
C LEU A 480 2.51 20.44 22.69
N TRP A 481 3.62 19.70 22.85
CA TRP A 481 3.85 18.79 23.97
C TRP A 481 5.04 19.29 24.77
N ARG A 482 4.92 19.25 26.10
CA ARG A 482 6.03 19.53 27.01
C ARG A 482 6.28 18.33 27.89
N ARG A 483 7.54 18.07 28.19
CA ARG A 483 7.93 17.04 29.15
C ARG A 483 7.49 17.47 30.56
N LEU A 484 6.95 16.52 31.32
CA LEU A 484 6.72 16.66 32.75
C LEU A 484 7.81 15.85 33.47
N THR A 485 8.76 16.55 34.09
CA THR A 485 9.89 15.93 34.77
C THR A 485 9.47 15.52 36.18
N LEU A 486 9.47 14.22 36.45
CA LEU A 486 9.32 13.69 37.80
C LEU A 486 10.60 13.93 38.62
N PRO A 487 10.56 13.81 39.97
CA PRO A 487 11.76 13.84 40.79
C PRO A 487 12.82 12.84 40.32
N ASP A 488 14.11 13.18 40.43
CA ASP A 488 15.22 12.36 39.90
C ASP A 488 15.26 10.93 40.49
N ASP A 489 14.74 10.75 41.72
CA ASP A 489 14.66 9.47 42.41
C ASP A 489 13.39 8.65 42.05
N ALA A 490 12.51 9.18 41.19
CA ALA A 490 11.25 8.53 40.84
C ALA A 490 11.40 7.28 39.96
N GLY A 491 12.49 7.17 39.21
CA GLY A 491 12.67 6.14 38.18
C GLY A 491 11.80 6.41 36.94
N ALA A 492 11.65 5.40 36.07
CA ALA A 492 10.87 5.53 34.85
C ALA A 492 9.36 5.70 35.16
N PRO A 493 8.66 6.62 34.47
CA PRO A 493 7.21 6.73 34.61
C PRO A 493 6.51 5.53 33.95
N GLU A 494 5.49 5.00 34.63
CA GLU A 494 4.70 3.83 34.22
C GLU A 494 3.26 4.17 33.86
N ASP A 495 2.69 5.21 34.46
CA ASP A 495 1.35 5.71 34.17
C ASP A 495 1.17 7.16 34.66
N ALA A 496 0.21 7.88 34.09
CA ALA A 496 -0.26 9.14 34.62
C ALA A 496 -1.76 9.32 34.37
N VAL A 497 -2.48 9.79 35.38
CA VAL A 497 -3.94 9.98 35.36
C VAL A 497 -4.33 11.28 36.03
N PHE A 498 -5.26 12.01 35.40
CA PHE A 498 -5.90 13.13 36.06
C PHE A 498 -6.85 12.64 37.13
N ASP A 499 -6.90 13.37 38.25
CA ASP A 499 -7.83 13.07 39.32
C ASP A 499 -9.26 13.42 38.88
N PRO A 500 -10.20 12.45 38.87
CA PRO A 500 -11.57 12.67 38.41
C PRO A 500 -12.38 13.54 39.38
N GLU A 501 -12.03 13.57 40.66
CA GLU A 501 -12.71 14.34 41.70
C GLU A 501 -12.05 15.72 41.89
N ASN A 502 -10.77 15.85 41.52
CA ASN A 502 -10.01 17.08 41.68
C ASN A 502 -9.32 17.54 40.38
N PRO A 503 -9.93 18.46 39.60
CA PRO A 503 -9.41 18.91 38.31
C PRO A 503 -8.04 19.63 38.39
N GLY A 504 -7.56 19.95 39.59
CA GLY A 504 -6.24 20.52 39.82
C GLY A 504 -5.14 19.51 40.15
N VAL A 505 -5.38 18.20 40.03
CA VAL A 505 -4.41 17.16 40.42
C VAL A 505 -4.13 16.20 39.27
N LEU A 506 -2.83 15.97 39.04
CA LEU A 506 -2.30 14.93 38.16
C LEU A 506 -1.51 13.92 38.99
N TRP A 507 -1.85 12.65 38.87
CA TRP A 507 -1.13 11.54 39.49
C TRP A 507 -0.17 10.92 38.47
N ALA A 508 1.00 10.52 38.91
CA ALA A 508 1.96 9.76 38.11
C ALA A 508 2.46 8.55 38.92
N LYS A 509 2.39 7.37 38.33
CA LYS A 509 3.03 6.16 38.85
C LYS A 509 4.39 6.02 38.16
N ALA A 510 5.43 5.79 38.94
CA ALA A 510 6.77 5.50 38.46
C ALA A 510 7.36 4.32 39.24
N GLU A 511 8.48 3.77 38.76
CA GLU A 511 9.15 2.60 39.34
C GLU A 511 9.29 2.68 40.87
N ASN A 512 9.67 3.86 41.38
CA ASN A 512 9.99 4.05 42.80
C ASN A 512 8.85 4.69 43.62
N GLY A 513 7.64 4.81 43.07
CA GLY A 513 6.45 5.22 43.82
C GLY A 513 5.39 5.99 43.04
N VAL A 514 4.39 6.47 43.79
CA VAL A 514 3.31 7.32 43.26
C VAL A 514 3.57 8.77 43.62
N TYR A 515 3.41 9.65 42.66
CA TYR A 515 3.63 11.08 42.77
C TYR A 515 2.36 11.84 42.40
N ARG A 516 2.12 12.96 43.08
CA ARG A 516 1.02 13.88 42.74
C ARG A 516 1.56 15.27 42.42
N SER A 517 1.00 15.90 41.41
CA SER A 517 1.23 17.29 41.05
C SER A 517 -0.08 18.06 41.21
N ALA A 518 -0.17 18.88 42.25
CA ALA A 518 -1.29 19.82 42.44
C ALA A 518 -1.00 21.16 41.73
N PHE A 519 -1.93 21.64 40.92
CA PHE A 519 -1.81 22.87 40.14
C PHE A 519 -3.11 23.67 40.14
N ARG A 520 -2.99 25.00 40.20
CA ARG A 520 -4.14 25.93 40.04
C ARG A 520 -4.30 26.43 38.61
N ARG A 521 -3.18 26.59 37.90
CA ARG A 521 -3.15 26.97 36.49
C ARG A 521 -2.56 25.82 35.71
N ALA A 522 -3.13 25.52 34.54
CA ALA A 522 -2.67 24.45 33.68
C ALA A 522 -1.16 24.51 33.36
N LYS A 523 -0.59 25.73 33.24
CA LYS A 523 0.85 25.93 33.03
C LYS A 523 1.72 25.42 34.19
N ASP A 524 1.19 25.37 35.41
CA ASP A 524 1.92 24.93 36.61
C ASP A 524 1.86 23.39 36.79
N MET A 525 1.08 22.67 35.96
CA MET A 525 0.99 21.21 36.01
C MET A 525 2.34 20.53 35.78
N GLY A 526 2.74 19.63 36.67
CA GLY A 526 4.02 18.92 36.63
C GLY A 526 5.23 19.79 36.97
N SER A 527 5.03 21.02 37.45
CA SER A 527 6.14 21.88 37.92
C SER A 527 6.65 21.49 39.32
N ARG A 528 5.81 20.81 40.11
CA ARG A 528 6.14 20.28 41.42
C ARG A 528 5.44 18.95 41.61
N TRP A 529 6.18 17.98 42.13
CA TRP A 529 5.69 16.64 42.45
C TRP A 529 5.91 16.36 43.92
N GLU A 530 4.94 15.70 44.55
CA GLU A 530 5.02 15.21 45.91
C GLU A 530 4.88 13.69 45.88
N LYS A 531 5.88 12.98 46.44
CA LYS A 531 5.80 11.54 46.64
C LYS A 531 4.73 11.23 47.67
N VAL A 532 3.82 10.33 47.34
CA VAL A 532 2.73 9.92 48.23
C VAL A 532 3.23 8.78 49.09
N THR A 533 3.31 9.02 50.41
CA THR A 533 3.95 8.12 51.38
C THR A 533 2.97 7.21 52.13
N ALA A 534 1.67 7.49 52.05
CA ALA A 534 0.61 6.62 52.57
C ALA A 534 0.01 5.77 51.42
N PRO A 535 -0.43 4.52 51.66
CA PRO A 535 -1.04 3.69 50.64
C PRO A 535 -2.47 4.19 50.33
N GLY A 536 -2.57 5.31 49.61
CA GLY A 536 -3.78 5.67 48.88
C GLY A 536 -3.77 4.98 47.52
N PRO A 537 -4.91 4.47 47.01
CA PRO A 537 -4.95 3.82 45.71
C PRO A 537 -4.56 4.83 44.62
N PHE A 538 -3.64 4.46 43.73
CA PHE A 538 -3.48 5.15 42.46
C PHE A 538 -4.84 5.11 41.74
N PRO A 539 -5.39 6.24 41.25
CA PRO A 539 -6.71 6.23 40.61
C PRO A 539 -6.74 5.21 39.47
N VAL A 540 -7.72 4.29 39.52
CA VAL A 540 -7.83 3.19 38.55
C VAL A 540 -8.33 3.75 37.22
N ARG A 541 -7.61 3.44 36.13
CA ARG A 541 -8.09 3.66 34.74
C ARG A 541 -9.20 2.68 34.38
N GLY A 542 -10.08 3.06 33.46
CA GLY A 542 -10.85 2.08 32.72
C GLY A 542 -9.94 1.30 31.75
N GLY A 543 -9.59 0.06 32.07
CA GLY A 543 -8.80 -0.84 31.21
C GLY A 543 -8.83 -2.30 31.70
N ASP A 544 -8.94 -3.23 30.74
CA ASP A 544 -9.30 -4.68 30.78
C ASP A 544 -10.65 -5.04 31.40
N ALA A 545 -11.06 -4.32 32.45
CA ALA A 545 -12.43 -4.25 32.91
C ALA A 545 -12.86 -2.77 32.97
N ALA A 546 -13.71 -2.34 32.03
CA ALA A 546 -14.18 -0.97 32.00
C ALA A 546 -15.38 -0.83 32.96
N HIS A 547 -15.27 0.11 33.89
CA HIS A 547 -16.28 0.38 34.91
C HIS A 547 -16.76 1.82 34.73
N SER A 548 -18.06 2.01 34.50
CA SER A 548 -18.65 3.35 34.34
C SER A 548 -20.13 3.34 34.70
N ALA A 549 -20.78 4.49 34.58
CA ALA A 549 -22.24 4.59 34.64
C ALA A 549 -22.97 3.68 33.61
N ALA A 550 -22.29 3.23 32.55
CA ALA A 550 -22.83 2.29 31.58
C ALA A 550 -22.82 0.82 32.05
N GLY A 551 -22.11 0.49 33.13
CA GLY A 551 -21.98 -0.86 33.67
C GLY A 551 -20.52 -1.36 33.71
N HIS A 552 -20.38 -2.68 33.91
CA HIS A 552 -19.10 -3.39 33.94
C HIS A 552 -18.88 -4.11 32.61
N PHE A 553 -17.74 -3.90 31.98
CA PHE A 553 -17.43 -4.48 30.67
C PHE A 553 -16.09 -5.19 30.66
N LYS A 554 -15.96 -6.24 29.86
CA LYS A 554 -14.70 -6.95 29.60
C LYS A 554 -14.58 -7.29 28.12
N ALA A 555 -13.36 -7.18 27.57
CA ALA A 555 -13.06 -7.63 26.22
C ALA A 555 -13.13 -9.16 26.10
N ASP A 556 -13.68 -9.68 25.00
CA ASP A 556 -13.82 -11.11 24.74
C ASP A 556 -13.52 -11.45 23.27
N PRO A 557 -12.98 -12.64 22.97
CA PRO A 557 -12.77 -13.09 21.59
C PRO A 557 -14.03 -13.09 20.71
N ASN A 558 -15.23 -13.07 21.30
CA ASN A 558 -16.51 -13.09 20.60
C ASN A 558 -17.34 -11.80 20.78
N GLY A 559 -16.79 -10.76 21.42
CA GLY A 559 -17.39 -9.43 21.48
C GLY A 559 -16.99 -8.69 22.75
N VAL A 560 -17.93 -7.97 23.34
CA VAL A 560 -17.76 -7.36 24.66
C VAL A 560 -18.68 -8.06 25.64
N LEU A 561 -18.15 -8.50 26.78
CA LEU A 561 -18.96 -9.01 27.88
C LEU A 561 -19.43 -7.83 28.73
N LYS A 562 -20.74 -7.76 29.01
CA LYS A 562 -21.36 -6.78 29.91
C LYS A 562 -21.90 -7.49 31.14
N SER A 563 -21.65 -6.93 32.32
CA SER A 563 -22.23 -7.37 33.59
C SER A 563 -23.14 -6.30 34.18
N ALA A 564 -24.31 -6.73 34.66
CA ALA A 564 -25.32 -5.88 35.30
C ALA A 564 -25.31 -5.99 36.84
N ASP A 565 -24.56 -6.93 37.39
CA ASP A 565 -24.59 -7.33 38.81
C ASP A 565 -23.21 -7.20 39.49
N GLY A 566 -22.38 -6.28 39.00
CA GLY A 566 -21.07 -5.99 39.58
C GLY A 566 -19.99 -7.02 39.24
N GLY A 567 -20.12 -7.71 38.11
CA GLY A 567 -19.17 -8.71 37.61
C GLY A 567 -19.47 -10.15 37.99
N GLN A 568 -20.63 -10.44 38.61
CA GLN A 568 -21.01 -11.79 39.02
C GLN A 568 -21.48 -12.64 37.83
N THR A 569 -22.25 -12.05 36.92
CA THR A 569 -22.67 -12.66 35.65
C THR A 569 -22.35 -11.76 34.47
N TRP A 570 -22.06 -12.37 33.33
CA TRP A 570 -21.61 -11.69 32.12
C TRP A 570 -22.45 -12.12 30.92
N ALA A 571 -22.92 -11.16 30.13
CA ALA A 571 -23.64 -11.37 28.88
C ALA A 571 -22.81 -10.90 27.70
N LEU A 572 -22.72 -11.71 26.65
CA LEU A 572 -22.01 -11.35 25.42
C LEU A 572 -22.81 -10.31 24.62
N LYS A 573 -22.14 -9.23 24.21
CA LYS A 573 -22.66 -8.14 23.41
C LYS A 573 -21.77 -7.94 22.20
N ASN A 574 -22.29 -8.29 21.03
CA ASN A 574 -21.55 -8.23 19.77
C ASN A 574 -22.39 -7.69 18.60
N ALA A 575 -23.66 -7.32 18.83
CA ALA A 575 -24.53 -6.80 17.79
C ALA A 575 -23.97 -5.48 17.22
N GLY A 576 -23.64 -5.46 15.93
CA GLY A 576 -23.07 -4.30 15.24
C GLY A 576 -21.53 -4.19 15.30
N LEU A 577 -20.83 -5.17 15.87
CA LEU A 577 -19.38 -5.32 15.69
C LEU A 577 -19.11 -6.10 14.41
N ASP A 578 -18.43 -5.49 13.44
CA ASP A 578 -18.08 -6.17 12.17
C ASP A 578 -17.13 -7.35 12.40
N ILE A 579 -16.24 -7.21 13.38
CA ILE A 579 -15.33 -8.25 13.85
C ILE A 579 -15.45 -8.29 15.37
N PRO A 580 -16.25 -9.22 15.92
CA PRO A 580 -16.56 -9.24 17.34
C PRO A 580 -15.42 -9.88 18.12
N ARG A 581 -14.18 -9.43 17.93
CA ARG A 581 -13.03 -9.79 18.76
C ARG A 581 -12.59 -8.52 19.46
N ALA A 582 -13.19 -8.22 20.61
CA ALA A 582 -12.71 -7.07 21.37
C ALA A 582 -11.34 -7.43 21.96
N GLY A 583 -10.31 -6.70 21.55
CA GLY A 583 -9.00 -6.73 22.20
C GLY A 583 -8.94 -5.77 23.38
N THR A 584 -9.74 -4.70 23.33
CA THR A 584 -9.85 -3.67 24.37
C THR A 584 -11.29 -3.19 24.48
N VAL A 585 -11.69 -2.77 25.68
CA VAL A 585 -12.97 -2.10 25.94
C VAL A 585 -12.72 -0.89 26.84
N PHE A 586 -13.32 0.24 26.50
CA PHE A 586 -13.18 1.50 27.23
C PHE A 586 -14.57 2.06 27.51
N ALA A 587 -14.86 2.37 28.77
CA ALA A 587 -16.11 2.99 29.18
C ALA A 587 -15.77 4.26 29.96
N PRO A 588 -15.75 5.43 29.32
CA PRO A 588 -15.40 6.67 30.00
C PRO A 588 -16.40 6.95 31.12
N ALA A 589 -15.90 7.27 32.32
CA ALA A 589 -16.74 7.52 33.50
C ALA A 589 -17.74 8.69 33.32
N THR A 590 -17.50 9.56 32.35
CA THR A 590 -18.27 10.79 32.08
C THR A 590 -19.44 10.57 31.13
N THR A 591 -19.60 9.37 30.56
CA THR A 591 -20.62 9.09 29.53
C THR A 591 -21.28 7.72 29.74
N GLY A 592 -22.46 7.53 29.14
CA GLY A 592 -23.04 6.20 28.94
C GLY A 592 -22.47 5.44 27.74
N TRP A 593 -21.41 5.97 27.11
CA TRP A 593 -20.82 5.40 25.91
C TRP A 593 -19.80 4.33 26.27
N VAL A 594 -19.69 3.34 25.40
CA VAL A 594 -18.71 2.26 25.52
C VAL A 594 -18.00 2.15 24.18
N PHE A 595 -16.68 2.05 24.22
CA PHE A 595 -15.85 1.86 23.04
C PHE A 595 -15.24 0.47 23.07
N ALA A 596 -15.11 -0.14 21.90
CA ALA A 596 -14.44 -1.43 21.73
C ALA A 596 -13.37 -1.29 20.66
N GLY A 597 -12.13 -1.64 21.01
CA GLY A 597 -11.07 -1.84 20.03
C GLY A 597 -11.14 -3.27 19.53
N THR A 598 -11.45 -3.44 18.25
CA THR A 598 -11.43 -4.73 17.58
C THR A 598 -10.38 -4.71 16.48
N PRO A 599 -10.01 -5.87 15.89
CA PRO A 599 -9.23 -5.86 14.68
C PRO A 599 -9.84 -4.98 13.58
N ALA A 600 -11.18 -4.83 13.49
CA ALA A 600 -11.88 -3.96 12.52
C ALA A 600 -11.71 -2.46 12.80
N GLY A 601 -11.07 -2.08 13.90
CA GLY A 601 -10.88 -0.70 14.32
C GLY A 601 -11.69 -0.36 15.58
N LEU A 602 -11.99 0.92 15.76
CA LEU A 602 -12.70 1.43 16.93
C LEU A 602 -14.22 1.39 16.70
N PHE A 603 -14.95 0.78 17.62
CA PHE A 603 -16.41 0.78 17.67
C PHE A 603 -16.90 1.57 18.89
N LEU A 604 -18.10 2.12 18.77
CA LEU A 604 -18.78 2.91 19.78
C LEU A 604 -20.20 2.36 19.96
N SER A 605 -20.57 2.15 21.21
CA SER A 605 -21.94 1.93 21.65
C SER A 605 -22.43 3.16 22.40
N LYS A 606 -23.58 3.70 22.00
CA LYS A 606 -24.26 4.83 22.66
C LYS A 606 -25.41 4.39 23.56
N ASP A 607 -25.70 3.09 23.60
CA ASP A 607 -26.79 2.46 24.34
C ASP A 607 -26.27 1.55 25.45
N THR A 608 -25.16 1.96 26.11
CA THR A 608 -24.53 1.25 27.24
C THR A 608 -24.01 -0.15 26.92
N GLY A 609 -23.45 -0.34 25.72
CA GLY A 609 -22.85 -1.60 25.27
C GLY A 609 -23.86 -2.63 24.79
N GLU A 610 -25.09 -2.24 24.42
CA GLU A 610 -26.08 -3.17 23.87
C GLU A 610 -25.87 -3.39 22.37
N THR A 611 -25.69 -2.31 21.61
CA THR A 611 -25.36 -2.33 20.18
C THR A 611 -24.17 -1.44 19.86
N TRP A 612 -23.45 -1.81 18.80
CA TRP A 612 -22.21 -1.17 18.40
C TRP A 612 -22.34 -0.58 16.99
N GLN A 613 -21.66 0.52 16.77
CA GLN A 613 -21.48 1.14 15.46
C GLN A 613 -20.01 1.53 15.27
N PRO A 614 -19.50 1.64 14.03
CA PRO A 614 -18.17 2.17 13.79
C PRO A 614 -17.99 3.54 14.46
N ALA A 615 -16.86 3.74 15.14
CA ALA A 615 -16.47 5.05 15.67
C ALA A 615 -15.71 5.89 14.64
N HIS A 616 -15.70 5.44 13.37
CA HIS A 616 -15.18 6.18 12.22
C HIS A 616 -13.72 6.66 12.34
N LEU A 617 -12.95 6.08 13.26
CA LEU A 617 -11.51 6.31 13.35
C LEU A 617 -10.85 5.64 12.14
N VAL A 618 -10.53 6.46 11.15
CA VAL A 618 -9.69 6.07 10.02
C VAL A 618 -8.24 6.33 10.39
N LEU A 619 -7.30 5.53 9.88
CA LEU A 619 -5.88 5.88 9.97
C LEU A 619 -5.70 7.23 9.28
N GLN A 620 -5.56 8.27 10.08
CA GLN A 620 -5.26 9.59 9.58
C GLN A 620 -3.75 9.69 9.57
N PHE A 621 -3.21 9.51 8.37
CA PHE A 621 -1.89 10.02 8.07
C PHE A 621 -1.86 11.50 8.47
N THR A 622 -0.69 12.04 8.77
CA THR A 622 -0.49 13.35 9.40
C THR A 622 -1.00 14.56 8.59
N TYR A 623 -1.68 14.30 7.47
CA TYR A 623 -2.34 15.21 6.55
C TYR A 623 -3.82 14.78 6.37
N ASN A 624 -4.72 15.71 6.00
CA ASN A 624 -6.10 15.40 5.61
C ASN A 624 -6.16 14.66 4.25
N THR A 625 -5.37 13.61 4.10
CA THR A 625 -5.17 12.85 2.87
C THR A 625 -5.42 11.36 3.11
N ARG A 626 -5.77 10.64 2.04
CA ARG A 626 -5.81 9.17 1.97
C ARG A 626 -4.79 8.73 0.93
N ARG A 627 -4.27 7.52 1.08
CA ARG A 627 -3.45 6.90 0.04
C ARG A 627 -4.34 6.18 -0.96
N GLU A 628 -4.16 6.46 -2.23
CA GLU A 628 -4.80 5.73 -3.32
C GLU A 628 -3.74 4.88 -4.03
N ILE A 629 -4.05 3.61 -4.30
CA ILE A 629 -3.22 2.76 -5.16
C ILE A 629 -3.80 2.84 -6.57
N GLY A 630 -3.01 3.01 -7.61
CA GLY A 630 -3.59 3.10 -8.96
C GLY A 630 -4.05 1.75 -9.53
N GLY A 631 -4.64 1.77 -10.73
CA GLY A 631 -5.24 0.60 -11.39
C GLY A 631 -4.36 -0.18 -12.37
N ALA A 632 -3.07 0.14 -12.51
CA ALA A 632 -2.20 -0.41 -13.56
C ALA A 632 -2.23 -1.94 -13.69
N ALA A 633 -2.30 -2.62 -12.55
CA ALA A 633 -2.19 -4.06 -12.52
C ALA A 633 -3.50 -4.78 -12.89
N TYR A 634 -4.65 -4.13 -12.67
CA TYR A 634 -5.93 -4.56 -13.27
C TYR A 634 -5.87 -4.37 -14.79
N VAL A 635 -5.39 -3.21 -15.27
CA VAL A 635 -5.30 -2.90 -16.70
C VAL A 635 -4.43 -3.92 -17.43
N ASP A 636 -3.26 -4.28 -16.90
CA ASP A 636 -2.40 -5.30 -17.50
C ASP A 636 -3.07 -6.67 -17.56
N ALA A 637 -3.57 -7.17 -16.43
CA ALA A 637 -4.24 -8.47 -16.38
C ALA A 637 -5.47 -8.53 -17.29
N TYR A 638 -6.30 -7.49 -17.30
CA TYR A 638 -7.48 -7.40 -18.15
C TYR A 638 -7.11 -7.49 -19.64
N TRP A 639 -6.17 -6.66 -20.10
CA TRP A 639 -5.81 -6.62 -21.52
C TRP A 639 -5.04 -7.85 -21.98
N ARG A 640 -4.22 -8.47 -21.12
CA ARG A 640 -3.64 -9.80 -21.40
C ARG A 640 -4.74 -10.87 -21.51
N GLY A 641 -5.70 -10.87 -20.59
CA GLY A 641 -6.84 -11.79 -20.62
C GLY A 641 -7.64 -11.67 -21.92
N ARG A 642 -7.92 -10.44 -22.39
CA ARG A 642 -8.53 -10.19 -23.71
C ARG A 642 -7.62 -10.64 -24.86
N TYR A 643 -6.32 -10.35 -24.79
CA TYR A 643 -5.36 -10.66 -25.86
C TYR A 643 -5.20 -12.17 -26.09
N TYR A 644 -5.11 -12.98 -25.04
CA TYR A 644 -5.04 -14.44 -25.14
C TYR A 644 -6.40 -15.11 -25.31
N GLY A 645 -7.50 -14.35 -25.27
CA GLY A 645 -8.86 -14.88 -25.43
C GLY A 645 -9.41 -15.60 -24.20
N PHE A 646 -8.86 -15.33 -23.02
CA PHE A 646 -9.39 -15.83 -21.74
C PHE A 646 -10.57 -15.00 -21.23
N ILE A 647 -10.69 -13.76 -21.69
CA ILE A 647 -11.82 -12.86 -21.45
C ILE A 647 -12.41 -12.52 -22.82
N ASP A 648 -13.65 -12.94 -23.06
CA ASP A 648 -14.41 -12.59 -24.26
C ASP A 648 -15.28 -11.35 -24.00
N ASP A 649 -16.03 -10.90 -25.03
CA ASP A 649 -16.91 -9.74 -24.90
C ASP A 649 -18.06 -9.97 -23.91
N THR A 650 -18.51 -11.21 -23.76
CA THR A 650 -19.54 -11.60 -22.79
C THR A 650 -19.05 -11.40 -21.37
N ALA A 651 -17.88 -11.97 -21.03
CA ALA A 651 -17.25 -11.83 -19.72
C ALA A 651 -16.85 -10.37 -19.43
N ALA A 652 -16.43 -9.62 -20.46
CA ALA A 652 -16.04 -8.23 -20.31
C ALA A 652 -17.21 -7.29 -19.94
N THR A 653 -18.40 -7.56 -20.47
CA THR A 653 -19.58 -6.66 -20.34
C THR A 653 -20.62 -7.15 -19.33
N ALA A 654 -20.52 -8.38 -18.86
CA ALA A 654 -21.41 -8.91 -17.84
C ALA A 654 -21.18 -8.22 -16.48
N PRO A 655 -22.22 -7.69 -15.82
CA PRO A 655 -22.12 -7.27 -14.43
C PRO A 655 -21.86 -8.49 -13.55
N TRP A 656 -21.08 -8.32 -12.49
CA TRP A 656 -20.86 -9.39 -11.53
C TRP A 656 -22.16 -9.66 -10.74
N LYS A 657 -22.45 -10.93 -10.50
CA LYS A 657 -23.56 -11.40 -9.67
C LYS A 657 -22.98 -12.39 -8.65
N GLU A 658 -23.29 -12.17 -7.38
CA GLU A 658 -22.89 -13.03 -6.26
C GLU A 658 -23.41 -14.47 -6.39
#